data_AF-A0A1F3CF48-F1
#
_entry.id   AF-A0A1F3CF48-F1
#
_cell.length_a   1.000
_cell.length_b   1.000
_cell.length_c   1.000
_cell.angle_alpha   90.00
_cell.angle_beta   90.00
_cell.angle_gamma   90.00
#
_symmetry.space_group_name_H-M   'P 1'
#
loop_
_entity.id
_entity.type
_entity.pdbx_description
1 polymer ?
#
loop_
_entity_poly.entity_id
_entity_poly.type
_entity_poly.pdbx_seq_one_letter_code
_entity_poly.pdbx_strand_id
1 'polypeptide(L)'
;MKIRKTILLIIFVQCYIFSFAQDTIRTKCGTADFDTAYVDTLPWYGNNGFLVQFYDSLRALHPGLNPDTTTYKSKLFGLDGVENTGIRIPVQFWVYNNPNVLFPNIYISLQGIIDVLNFQFRDNAVPIRFYALCNQEFNVQIGSDALNNMTMTNAIALNAIYQTPAALNIHIVEGINGADGIQYPFLPYAIFVRRNQTNFGLITPDPNDLLSYFNNAPTFTHETGHFLSLMHTHQFGPRLNNNNQCTSGFLCLREAVTRNPFCVWFCPGPSCGFPGLNNTDCSMRGDFLSDTPADYYCGTSYVDNSCNYTGSKTDWRGDTYQPDHRNIMGYGCDNDLGKCESHFTFMQKILMIFAASSKGGILWTATPVNGFDIYEPDNNQFMAREIQIGISNEQTHSFHMEYGISPVCDVDWLKFVITGNNPSGIIEIATSQSSTFLPNTELRLYDSNLNQIAYDDDGNGNGFSKITIRDLLPGTYFIKVNYKFTFISSEAKYKISVIECVPYNDCVSGIVNSGEINLYAATNIFTAPCSSLSYVINAGASVTIKAENEIILGPGFEALAGCDFLATIKQPIDCSDDNTQMIIANSNTKNQSSSSDVEANIKNNVLPKNKTYESIVQNEIKIYPNPNNGIFTITKTGDSDNINKVEIYNTLGNKIYQTNFELNTKSINISSFPKGIYIVKVFSGNNVFVEKVVYQ
;
A
#
# COMPACT_ATOMS: atom_id res chain seq x y z
N MET A 1 -38.36 29.60 45.49
CA MET A 1 -37.23 29.57 44.53
C MET A 1 -36.20 28.45 44.79
N LYS A 2 -36.59 27.31 45.38
CA LYS A 2 -35.73 26.11 45.55
C LYS A 2 -36.27 24.85 44.85
N ILE A 3 -37.54 24.84 44.41
CA ILE A 3 -38.18 23.67 43.77
C ILE A 3 -37.91 23.60 42.24
N ARG A 4 -37.62 24.73 41.58
CA ARG A 4 -37.29 24.77 40.14
C ARG A 4 -35.89 24.26 39.77
N LYS A 5 -34.93 24.26 40.71
CA LYS A 5 -33.56 23.76 40.46
C LYS A 5 -33.45 22.24 40.61
N THR A 6 -34.26 21.63 41.47
CA THR A 6 -34.26 20.17 41.67
C THR A 6 -34.96 19.43 40.53
N ILE A 7 -36.01 20.01 39.94
CA ILE A 7 -36.71 19.42 38.78
C ILE A 7 -35.87 19.52 37.50
N LEU A 8 -35.11 20.61 37.29
CA LEU A 8 -34.18 20.71 36.15
C LEU A 8 -32.99 19.75 36.27
N LEU A 9 -32.50 19.48 37.49
CA LEU A 9 -31.41 18.54 37.71
C LEU A 9 -31.87 17.07 37.53
N ILE A 10 -33.11 16.74 37.93
CA ILE A 10 -33.69 15.40 37.71
C ILE A 10 -33.98 15.16 36.22
N ILE A 11 -34.44 16.17 35.47
CA ILE A 11 -34.63 16.06 34.01
C ILE A 11 -33.28 15.98 33.27
N PHE A 12 -32.23 16.70 33.71
CA PHE A 12 -30.88 16.57 33.13
C PHE A 12 -30.23 15.22 33.44
N VAL A 13 -30.46 14.65 34.63
CA VAL A 13 -29.93 13.33 35.00
C VAL A 13 -30.76 12.20 34.36
N GLN A 14 -32.06 12.37 34.16
CA GLN A 14 -32.87 11.41 33.37
C GLN A 14 -32.56 11.48 31.87
N CYS A 15 -32.27 12.64 31.29
CA CYS A 15 -31.77 12.72 29.90
C CYS A 15 -30.35 12.14 29.76
N TYR A 16 -29.48 12.22 30.77
CA TYR A 16 -28.16 11.57 30.73
C TYR A 16 -28.21 10.06 30.96
N ILE A 17 -29.22 9.55 31.67
CA ILE A 17 -29.39 8.10 31.93
C ILE A 17 -30.24 7.43 30.83
N PHE A 18 -31.04 8.16 30.06
CA PHE A 18 -31.78 7.62 28.91
C PHE A 18 -30.96 7.53 27.60
N SER A 19 -29.73 8.03 27.57
CA SER A 19 -28.82 7.86 26.40
C SER A 19 -27.96 6.60 26.45
N PHE A 20 -28.10 5.75 27.47
CA PHE A 20 -27.30 4.52 27.63
C PHE A 20 -28.14 3.24 27.81
N ALA A 21 -29.40 3.26 27.35
CA ALA A 21 -30.26 2.08 27.39
C ALA A 21 -30.82 1.74 26.00
N GLN A 22 -29.95 1.61 25.00
CA GLN A 22 -30.21 0.79 23.81
C GLN A 22 -28.90 0.15 23.37
N ASP A 23 -28.52 -0.98 23.99
CA ASP A 23 -27.47 -1.82 23.41
C ASP A 23 -27.55 -3.28 23.91
N THR A 24 -28.77 -3.86 23.94
CA THR A 24 -28.98 -5.27 24.31
C THR A 24 -29.52 -6.14 23.18
N ILE A 25 -29.32 -5.75 21.92
CA ILE A 25 -29.45 -6.68 20.79
C ILE A 25 -28.24 -6.49 19.86
N ARG A 26 -27.06 -6.91 20.32
CA ARG A 26 -25.90 -7.14 19.44
C ARG A 26 -25.74 -8.64 19.24
N THR A 27 -26.09 -9.11 18.04
CA THR A 27 -25.58 -10.38 17.55
C THR A 27 -25.23 -10.30 16.08
N LYS A 28 -24.05 -10.86 15.81
CA LYS A 28 -23.42 -11.18 14.53
C LYS A 28 -23.37 -10.03 13.51
N CYS A 29 -22.15 -9.49 13.40
CA CYS A 29 -21.69 -8.50 12.43
C CYS A 29 -22.07 -7.04 12.74
N GLY A 30 -21.08 -6.15 12.73
CA GLY A 30 -21.30 -4.74 12.45
C GLY A 30 -20.77 -3.74 13.48
N THR A 31 -19.89 -2.88 12.98
CA THR A 31 -19.80 -1.46 13.33
C THR A 31 -21.19 -0.85 13.57
N ALA A 32 -21.33 -0.02 14.61
CA ALA A 32 -22.62 0.61 14.95
C ALA A 32 -23.07 1.55 13.83
N ASP A 33 -24.38 1.67 13.63
CA ASP A 33 -24.92 2.71 12.76
C ASP A 33 -24.54 4.09 13.29
N PHE A 34 -24.30 5.03 12.38
CA PHE A 34 -24.00 6.40 12.76
C PHE A 34 -25.22 7.06 13.40
N ASP A 35 -24.96 7.91 14.40
CA ASP A 35 -25.99 8.79 14.95
C ASP A 35 -26.49 9.74 13.87
N THR A 36 -27.81 9.78 13.67
CA THR A 36 -28.49 10.69 12.76
C THR A 36 -28.06 12.16 12.92
N ALA A 37 -27.76 12.61 14.14
CA ALA A 37 -27.29 13.98 14.38
C ALA A 37 -25.86 14.23 13.86
N TYR A 38 -25.01 13.19 13.85
CA TYR A 38 -23.67 13.27 13.26
C TYR A 38 -23.75 13.26 11.73
N VAL A 39 -24.59 12.40 11.16
CA VAL A 39 -24.77 12.29 9.70
C VAL A 39 -25.20 13.64 9.10
N ASP A 40 -26.08 14.39 9.77
CA ASP A 40 -26.52 15.72 9.35
C ASP A 40 -25.36 16.75 9.24
N THR A 41 -24.21 16.49 9.86
CA THR A 41 -23.03 17.36 9.77
C THR A 41 -22.13 17.08 8.57
N LEU A 42 -22.36 15.96 7.86
CA LEU A 42 -21.50 15.52 6.77
C LEU A 42 -21.78 16.35 5.51
N PRO A 43 -20.76 16.92 4.85
CA PRO A 43 -20.95 17.86 3.74
C PRO A 43 -21.57 17.23 2.48
N TRP A 44 -21.46 15.91 2.36
CA TRP A 44 -21.99 15.12 1.25
C TRP A 44 -23.36 14.50 1.55
N TYR A 45 -23.82 14.52 2.80
CA TYR A 45 -25.13 14.00 3.19
C TYR A 45 -26.24 14.89 2.60
N GLY A 46 -27.20 14.27 1.93
CA GLY A 46 -28.20 14.96 1.11
C GLY A 46 -27.64 15.60 -0.16
N ASN A 47 -26.33 15.76 -0.31
CA ASN A 47 -25.67 16.48 -1.41
C ASN A 47 -24.50 15.67 -1.99
N ASN A 48 -24.78 14.53 -2.64
CA ASN A 48 -23.73 13.73 -3.29
C ASN A 48 -23.00 14.49 -4.42
N GLY A 49 -23.61 15.56 -4.97
CA GLY A 49 -22.95 16.46 -5.92
C GLY A 49 -21.68 17.13 -5.35
N PHE A 50 -21.60 17.28 -4.02
CA PHE A 50 -20.37 17.70 -3.34
C PHE A 50 -19.19 16.76 -3.65
N LEU A 51 -19.39 15.44 -3.61
CA LEU A 51 -18.33 14.46 -3.86
C LEU A 51 -17.84 14.57 -5.30
N VAL A 52 -18.75 14.71 -6.26
CA VAL A 52 -18.40 14.89 -7.69
C VAL A 52 -17.58 16.18 -7.89
N GLN A 53 -18.00 17.31 -7.30
CA GLN A 53 -17.28 18.59 -7.41
C GLN A 53 -15.90 18.55 -6.74
N PHE A 54 -15.81 17.89 -5.57
CA PHE A 54 -14.54 17.65 -4.88
C PHE A 54 -13.59 16.86 -5.78
N TYR A 55 -14.10 15.80 -6.40
CA TYR A 55 -13.35 14.95 -7.30
C TYR A 55 -12.84 15.68 -8.55
N ASP A 56 -13.69 16.46 -9.21
CA ASP A 56 -13.31 17.26 -10.38
C ASP A 56 -12.18 18.26 -10.05
N SER A 57 -12.25 18.84 -8.85
CA SER A 57 -11.23 19.76 -8.34
C SER A 57 -9.91 19.05 -8.05
N LEU A 58 -9.94 17.84 -7.48
CA LEU A 58 -8.74 17.02 -7.28
C LEU A 58 -8.09 16.60 -8.60
N ARG A 59 -8.87 16.17 -9.58
CA ARG A 59 -8.36 15.76 -10.91
C ARG A 59 -7.65 16.90 -11.63
N ALA A 60 -8.11 18.14 -11.47
CA ALA A 60 -7.47 19.32 -12.04
C ALA A 60 -6.10 19.62 -11.40
N LEU A 61 -5.90 19.27 -10.13
CA LEU A 61 -4.68 19.54 -9.37
C LEU A 61 -3.68 18.37 -9.41
N HIS A 62 -4.18 17.14 -9.53
CA HIS A 62 -3.40 15.90 -9.47
C HIS A 62 -3.86 14.93 -10.57
N PRO A 63 -3.35 15.03 -11.80
CA PRO A 63 -3.76 14.15 -12.90
C PRO A 63 -3.48 12.66 -12.64
N GLY A 64 -2.63 12.32 -11.66
CA GLY A 64 -2.37 10.96 -11.18
C GLY A 64 -3.38 10.41 -10.16
N LEU A 65 -4.40 11.18 -9.74
CA LEU A 65 -5.43 10.76 -8.77
C LEU A 65 -6.78 10.42 -9.45
N ASN A 66 -6.78 10.01 -10.73
CA ASN A 66 -8.00 9.78 -11.53
C ASN A 66 -8.52 8.31 -11.47
N PRO A 67 -9.43 7.92 -10.55
CA PRO A 67 -10.12 6.62 -10.51
C PRO A 67 -10.93 6.29 -11.76
N ASP A 68 -11.15 7.24 -12.67
CA ASP A 68 -11.87 7.02 -13.91
C ASP A 68 -10.89 6.75 -15.05
N THR A 69 -10.68 5.46 -15.35
CA THR A 69 -10.52 4.86 -16.70
C THR A 69 -9.74 3.53 -16.66
N THR A 70 -10.00 2.67 -17.65
CA THR A 70 -9.09 1.63 -18.15
C THR A 70 -7.66 2.12 -18.41
N THR A 71 -7.45 3.43 -18.57
CA THR A 71 -6.16 4.12 -18.70
C THR A 71 -5.41 4.31 -17.38
N TYR A 72 -6.08 4.22 -16.22
CA TYR A 72 -5.43 4.27 -14.91
C TYR A 72 -4.67 2.97 -14.62
N LYS A 73 -5.25 1.81 -14.96
CA LYS A 73 -4.56 0.51 -14.85
C LYS A 73 -3.25 0.46 -15.66
N SER A 74 -3.20 1.14 -16.81
CA SER A 74 -2.00 1.24 -17.67
C SER A 74 -1.00 2.34 -17.27
N LYS A 75 -1.31 3.18 -16.27
CA LYS A 75 -0.46 4.30 -15.79
C LYS A 75 -0.14 4.21 -14.30
N LEU A 76 -0.54 3.12 -13.63
CA LEU A 76 -0.27 2.87 -12.22
C LEU A 76 1.23 2.89 -11.95
N PHE A 77 2.03 2.31 -12.84
CA PHE A 77 3.48 2.35 -12.77
C PHE A 77 4.01 3.56 -13.54
N GLY A 78 4.84 4.38 -12.88
CA GLY A 78 5.78 5.23 -13.60
C GLY A 78 6.71 4.37 -14.46
N LEU A 79 7.45 4.99 -15.37
CA LEU A 79 8.49 4.31 -16.17
C LEU A 79 9.58 3.65 -15.31
N ASP A 80 9.59 3.92 -14.01
CA ASP A 80 10.49 3.45 -12.96
C ASP A 80 9.93 2.30 -12.09
N GLY A 81 8.69 1.85 -12.31
CA GLY A 81 8.09 0.75 -11.54
C GLY A 81 7.47 1.15 -10.20
N VAL A 82 7.41 2.45 -9.88
CA VAL A 82 6.82 2.95 -8.63
C VAL A 82 5.40 3.47 -8.88
N GLU A 83 4.49 3.16 -7.97
CA GLU A 83 3.08 3.52 -8.15
C GLU A 83 2.83 5.01 -7.91
N ASN A 84 2.23 5.68 -8.90
CA ASN A 84 1.84 7.09 -8.81
C ASN A 84 0.57 7.24 -7.95
N THR A 85 0.74 7.10 -6.63
CA THR A 85 -0.32 7.11 -5.63
C THR A 85 -0.22 8.39 -4.81
N GLY A 86 -1.28 9.21 -4.82
CA GLY A 86 -1.23 10.51 -4.14
C GLY A 86 -1.55 10.47 -2.64
N ILE A 87 -2.05 9.33 -2.12
CA ILE A 87 -2.32 9.13 -0.69
C ILE A 87 -1.68 7.83 -0.20
N ARG A 88 -0.99 7.93 0.94
CA ARG A 88 -0.16 6.91 1.55
C ARG A 88 -0.42 6.85 3.05
N ILE A 89 -0.99 5.75 3.52
CA ILE A 89 -1.46 5.59 4.89
C ILE A 89 -0.48 4.67 5.64
N PRO A 90 0.26 5.18 6.64
CA PRO A 90 1.10 4.34 7.48
C PRO A 90 0.24 3.44 8.36
N VAL A 91 0.68 2.20 8.54
CA VAL A 91 -0.01 1.16 9.29
C VAL A 91 0.82 0.73 10.48
N GLN A 92 0.23 0.84 11.67
CA GLN A 92 0.76 0.29 12.91
C GLN A 92 -0.04 -0.95 13.30
N PHE A 93 0.59 -2.10 13.33
CA PHE A 93 0.05 -3.32 13.91
C PHE A 93 0.35 -3.38 15.41
N TRP A 94 -0.66 -3.79 16.16
CA TRP A 94 -0.61 -4.10 17.58
C TRP A 94 -1.04 -5.55 17.77
N VAL A 95 -0.08 -6.44 18.00
CA VAL A 95 -0.35 -7.88 18.12
C VAL A 95 -0.41 -8.28 19.60
N TYR A 96 -1.60 -8.67 20.04
CA TYR A 96 -1.86 -9.09 21.42
C TYR A 96 -1.75 -10.61 21.54
N ASN A 97 -0.74 -11.08 22.29
CA ASN A 97 -0.47 -12.52 22.43
C ASN A 97 -0.93 -13.06 23.79
N ASN A 98 -1.48 -14.27 23.76
CA ASN A 98 -1.63 -15.09 24.95
C ASN A 98 -0.30 -15.80 25.20
N PRO A 99 0.31 -15.69 26.40
CA PRO A 99 1.59 -16.33 26.71
C PRO A 99 1.57 -17.86 26.55
N ASN A 100 0.39 -18.48 26.47
CA ASN A 100 0.22 -19.93 26.30
C ASN A 100 0.03 -20.38 24.84
N VAL A 101 -0.05 -19.46 23.87
CA VAL A 101 -0.24 -19.77 22.45
C VAL A 101 0.86 -19.10 21.64
N LEU A 102 1.84 -19.90 21.19
CA LEU A 102 2.89 -19.43 20.29
C LEU A 102 2.32 -19.16 18.90
N PHE A 103 2.69 -18.03 18.32
CA PHE A 103 2.25 -17.60 16.99
C PHE A 103 3.38 -17.83 15.97
N PRO A 104 3.44 -18.99 15.28
CA PRO A 104 4.36 -19.14 14.18
C PRO A 104 3.97 -18.18 13.04
N ASN A 105 4.96 -17.53 12.43
CA ASN A 105 4.81 -16.78 11.16
C ASN A 105 3.93 -15.50 11.19
N ILE A 106 3.79 -14.81 12.33
CA ILE A 106 3.02 -13.53 12.42
C ILE A 106 3.40 -12.53 11.34
N TYR A 107 4.69 -12.41 11.03
CA TYR A 107 5.21 -11.48 10.04
C TYR A 107 4.68 -11.77 8.62
N ILE A 108 4.54 -13.04 8.24
CA ILE A 108 3.98 -13.45 6.94
C ILE A 108 2.50 -13.06 6.85
N SER A 109 1.78 -13.17 7.97
CA SER A 109 0.36 -12.80 8.03
C SER A 109 0.15 -11.28 7.96
N LEU A 110 1.01 -10.48 8.60
CA LEU A 110 0.98 -9.01 8.48
C LEU A 110 1.28 -8.56 7.04
N GLN A 111 2.22 -9.24 6.38
CA GLN A 111 2.52 -9.00 4.97
C GLN A 111 1.29 -9.22 4.08
N GLY A 112 0.65 -10.39 4.22
CA GLY A 112 -0.53 -10.73 3.45
C GLY A 112 -1.65 -9.69 3.62
N ILE A 113 -1.78 -9.08 4.80
CA ILE A 113 -2.75 -8.02 5.06
C ILE A 113 -2.48 -6.77 4.20
N ILE A 114 -1.24 -6.28 4.18
CA ILE A 114 -0.86 -5.09 3.39
C ILE A 114 -0.98 -5.39 1.89
N ASP A 115 -0.52 -6.56 1.46
CA ASP A 115 -0.59 -7.01 0.06
C ASP A 115 -2.03 -7.04 -0.44
N VAL A 116 -2.92 -7.62 0.36
CA VAL A 116 -4.35 -7.71 0.06
C VAL A 116 -4.98 -6.32 -0.05
N LEU A 117 -4.72 -5.40 0.89
CA LEU A 117 -5.25 -4.05 0.80
C LEU A 117 -4.76 -3.34 -0.45
N ASN A 118 -3.44 -3.35 -0.67
CA ASN A 118 -2.85 -2.67 -1.81
C ASN A 118 -3.35 -3.27 -3.12
N PHE A 119 -3.53 -4.59 -3.19
CA PHE A 119 -4.15 -5.27 -4.33
C PHE A 119 -5.59 -4.79 -4.57
N GLN A 120 -6.45 -4.85 -3.55
CA GLN A 120 -7.87 -4.48 -3.68
C GLN A 120 -8.05 -3.01 -4.05
N PHE A 121 -7.29 -2.12 -3.43
CA PHE A 121 -7.29 -0.69 -3.74
C PHE A 121 -6.72 -0.42 -5.14
N ARG A 122 -5.69 -1.16 -5.56
CA ARG A 122 -5.13 -1.08 -6.92
C ARG A 122 -6.13 -1.55 -7.97
N ASP A 123 -6.74 -2.71 -7.79
CA ASP A 123 -7.69 -3.27 -8.75
C ASP A 123 -8.95 -2.39 -8.90
N ASN A 124 -9.35 -1.74 -7.80
CA ASN A 124 -10.42 -0.75 -7.77
C ASN A 124 -10.03 0.65 -8.27
N ALA A 125 -8.77 0.87 -8.66
CA ALA A 125 -8.25 2.18 -9.05
C ALA A 125 -8.43 3.27 -7.97
N VAL A 126 -8.36 2.88 -6.70
CA VAL A 126 -8.33 3.81 -5.57
C VAL A 126 -6.89 4.28 -5.37
N PRO A 127 -6.61 5.59 -5.37
CA PRO A 127 -5.25 6.12 -5.29
C PRO A 127 -4.74 6.23 -3.83
N ILE A 128 -5.03 5.20 -3.02
CA ILE A 128 -4.59 5.07 -1.63
C ILE A 128 -3.74 3.80 -1.54
N ARG A 129 -2.58 3.89 -0.90
CA ARG A 129 -1.74 2.73 -0.57
C ARG A 129 -1.37 2.71 0.90
N PHE A 130 -1.13 1.51 1.39
CA PHE A 130 -0.81 1.22 2.77
C PHE A 130 0.62 0.70 2.86
N TYR A 131 1.34 1.09 3.89
CA TYR A 131 2.67 0.59 4.18
C TYR A 131 2.80 0.39 5.69
N ALA A 132 3.51 -0.65 6.10
CA ALA A 132 3.73 -0.89 7.52
C ALA A 132 4.83 0.03 8.02
N LEU A 133 4.66 0.59 9.22
CA LEU A 133 5.75 1.22 9.94
C LEU A 133 6.85 0.18 10.26
N CYS A 134 8.11 0.56 10.27
CA CYS A 134 9.24 -0.25 10.68
C CYS A 134 9.08 -0.82 12.10
N ASN A 135 8.61 -0.01 13.05
CA ASN A 135 8.46 -0.45 14.45
C ASN A 135 7.07 -1.04 14.70
N GLN A 136 6.91 -2.31 14.36
CA GLN A 136 5.70 -3.06 14.68
C GLN A 136 5.73 -3.58 16.12
N GLU A 137 4.62 -3.45 16.84
CA GLU A 137 4.53 -3.78 18.27
C GLU A 137 3.92 -5.18 18.47
N PHE A 138 4.72 -6.07 19.04
CA PHE A 138 4.38 -7.49 19.24
C PHE A 138 4.28 -7.84 20.72
N ASN A 139 3.54 -8.90 21.03
CA ASN A 139 3.43 -9.46 22.38
C ASN A 139 2.87 -8.49 23.42
N VAL A 140 1.99 -7.58 23.02
CA VAL A 140 1.38 -6.61 23.93
C VAL A 140 0.57 -7.38 24.97
N GLN A 141 1.02 -7.35 26.23
CA GLN A 141 0.40 -8.10 27.32
C GLN A 141 -0.86 -7.39 27.80
N ILE A 142 -2.01 -8.05 27.68
CA ILE A 142 -3.30 -7.55 28.14
C ILE A 142 -4.03 -8.62 28.95
N GLY A 143 -4.98 -8.21 29.80
CA GLY A 143 -5.79 -9.15 30.58
C GLY A 143 -6.58 -10.11 29.69
N SER A 144 -6.72 -11.37 30.12
CA SER A 144 -7.32 -12.47 29.35
C SER A 144 -8.74 -12.19 28.84
N ASP A 145 -9.52 -11.40 29.58
CA ASP A 145 -10.91 -11.07 29.21
C ASP A 145 -10.97 -10.12 28.02
N ALA A 146 -10.06 -9.13 27.95
CA ALA A 146 -9.97 -8.19 26.83
C ALA A 146 -9.41 -8.85 25.57
N LEU A 147 -8.58 -9.88 25.75
CA LEU A 147 -7.97 -10.65 24.66
C LEU A 147 -8.98 -11.58 23.96
N ASN A 148 -9.85 -12.23 24.73
CA ASN A 148 -10.78 -13.25 24.24
C ASN A 148 -12.18 -12.72 23.89
N ASN A 149 -12.60 -11.61 24.50
CA ASN A 149 -13.92 -11.02 24.28
C ASN A 149 -13.81 -9.50 24.18
N MET A 150 -13.38 -9.02 23.01
CA MET A 150 -13.30 -7.59 22.78
C MET A 150 -14.68 -6.92 22.85
N THR A 151 -14.83 -6.01 23.81
CA THR A 151 -15.97 -5.10 23.94
C THR A 151 -15.59 -3.70 23.49
N MET A 152 -16.58 -2.84 23.22
CA MET A 152 -16.34 -1.43 22.91
C MET A 152 -15.54 -0.71 24.01
N THR A 153 -15.84 -0.99 25.28
CA THR A 153 -15.13 -0.40 26.42
C THR A 153 -13.64 -0.79 26.42
N ASN A 154 -13.34 -2.07 26.15
CA ASN A 154 -11.97 -2.54 26.10
C ASN A 154 -11.23 -2.02 24.86
N ALA A 155 -11.89 -1.92 23.71
CA ALA A 155 -11.33 -1.34 22.50
C ALA A 155 -10.94 0.14 22.69
N ILE A 156 -11.81 0.93 23.33
CA ILE A 156 -11.51 2.34 23.67
C ILE A 156 -10.29 2.42 24.61
N ALA A 157 -10.25 1.58 25.65
CA ALA A 157 -9.15 1.57 26.61
C ALA A 157 -7.83 1.17 25.95
N LEU A 158 -7.84 0.16 25.07
CA LEU A 158 -6.66 -0.29 24.33
C LEU A 158 -6.16 0.78 23.37
N ASN A 159 -7.04 1.37 22.54
CA ASN A 159 -6.63 2.41 21.60
C ASN A 159 -6.14 3.69 22.31
N ALA A 160 -6.62 3.98 23.52
CA ALA A 160 -6.11 5.11 24.31
C ALA A 160 -4.65 4.93 24.74
N ILE A 161 -4.21 3.68 24.93
CA ILE A 161 -2.86 3.32 25.40
C ILE A 161 -1.94 3.01 24.21
N TYR A 162 -2.44 2.25 23.25
CA TYR A 162 -1.72 1.68 22.13
C TYR A 162 -2.18 2.34 20.83
N GLN A 163 -1.63 3.51 20.52
CA GLN A 163 -1.92 4.21 19.29
C GLN A 163 -0.67 4.94 18.79
N THR A 164 -0.44 4.84 17.48
CA THR A 164 0.51 5.67 16.76
C THR A 164 -0.28 6.81 16.10
N PRO A 165 -0.01 8.08 16.47
CA PRO A 165 -0.65 9.23 15.85
C PRO A 165 -0.41 9.26 14.34
N ALA A 166 -1.41 9.73 13.58
CA ALA A 166 -1.35 9.83 12.12
C ALA A 166 -1.11 8.49 11.38
N ALA A 167 -1.29 7.34 12.04
CA ALA A 167 -1.29 6.02 11.44
C ALA A 167 -2.66 5.34 11.54
N LEU A 168 -2.90 4.37 10.66
CA LEU A 168 -3.96 3.37 10.83
C LEU A 168 -3.48 2.33 11.83
N ASN A 169 -4.12 2.29 13.01
CA ASN A 169 -3.80 1.34 14.06
C ASN A 169 -4.64 0.07 13.89
N ILE A 170 -3.98 -1.07 13.66
CA ILE A 170 -4.64 -2.36 13.50
C ILE A 170 -4.33 -3.21 14.72
N HIS A 171 -5.36 -3.50 15.49
CA HIS A 171 -5.27 -4.28 16.72
C HIS A 171 -5.69 -5.73 16.45
N ILE A 172 -4.75 -6.66 16.60
CA ILE A 172 -4.97 -8.10 16.33
C ILE A 172 -5.18 -8.84 17.66
N VAL A 173 -6.40 -9.35 17.89
CA VAL A 173 -6.82 -9.98 19.16
C VAL A 173 -7.39 -11.39 18.98
N GLU A 174 -7.42 -12.19 20.05
CA GLU A 174 -7.88 -13.59 19.98
C GLU A 174 -9.38 -13.72 19.65
N GLY A 175 -10.22 -12.83 20.18
CA GLY A 175 -11.67 -12.91 20.01
C GLY A 175 -12.39 -11.57 20.00
N ILE A 176 -13.25 -11.39 19.01
CA ILE A 176 -14.22 -10.30 18.94
C ILE A 176 -15.62 -10.90 19.04
N ASN A 177 -16.47 -10.39 19.95
CA ASN A 177 -17.78 -10.99 20.16
C ASN A 177 -18.68 -10.79 18.93
N GLY A 178 -18.99 -11.88 18.23
CA GLY A 178 -19.90 -11.90 17.08
C GLY A 178 -19.39 -11.19 15.82
N ALA A 179 -18.09 -10.92 15.67
CA ALA A 179 -17.53 -10.35 14.45
C ALA A 179 -16.11 -10.88 14.20
N ASP A 180 -15.64 -10.75 12.97
CA ASP A 180 -14.28 -11.12 12.58
C ASP A 180 -13.37 -9.88 12.43
N GLY A 181 -13.94 -8.69 12.18
CA GLY A 181 -13.29 -7.38 12.30
C GLY A 181 -14.31 -6.32 12.75
N ILE A 182 -13.84 -5.22 13.36
CA ILE A 182 -14.67 -4.07 13.73
C ILE A 182 -13.84 -2.77 13.67
N GLN A 183 -14.32 -1.80 12.89
CA GLN A 183 -13.98 -0.39 13.02
C GLN A 183 -15.02 0.32 13.90
N TYR A 184 -14.60 0.99 14.98
CA TYR A 184 -15.54 1.74 15.83
C TYR A 184 -15.66 3.20 15.35
N PRO A 185 -16.87 3.75 15.15
CA PRO A 185 -17.02 5.12 14.60
C PRO A 185 -16.34 6.20 15.47
N PHE A 186 -16.25 5.97 16.78
CA PHE A 186 -15.60 6.85 17.76
C PHE A 186 -14.08 6.66 17.87
N LEU A 187 -13.52 5.65 17.21
CA LEU A 187 -12.08 5.40 17.11
C LEU A 187 -11.65 5.58 15.65
N PRO A 188 -11.55 6.84 15.17
CA PRO A 188 -11.39 7.13 13.75
C PRO A 188 -10.04 6.70 13.17
N TYR A 189 -9.10 6.24 14.00
CA TYR A 189 -7.75 5.81 13.60
C TYR A 189 -7.44 4.35 13.94
N ALA A 190 -8.45 3.53 14.27
CA ALA A 190 -8.24 2.15 14.68
C ALA A 190 -9.22 1.16 14.06
N ILE A 191 -8.70 -0.02 13.72
CA ILE A 191 -9.44 -1.21 13.32
C ILE A 191 -9.05 -2.35 14.26
N PHE A 192 -10.03 -3.13 14.69
CA PHE A 192 -9.80 -4.33 15.49
C PHE A 192 -10.10 -5.56 14.65
N VAL A 193 -9.19 -6.52 14.67
CA VAL A 193 -9.24 -7.72 13.84
C VAL A 193 -9.09 -8.96 14.72
N ARG A 194 -9.91 -9.97 14.44
CA ARG A 194 -9.88 -11.25 15.13
C ARG A 194 -8.83 -12.17 14.52
N ARG A 195 -8.14 -12.90 15.38
CA ARG A 195 -7.09 -13.85 15.04
C ARG A 195 -7.58 -15.18 14.42
N ASN A 196 -8.89 -15.49 14.43
CA ASN A 196 -9.40 -16.86 14.25
C ASN A 196 -8.99 -17.52 12.91
N GLN A 197 -8.66 -18.82 12.98
CA GLN A 197 -7.99 -19.69 11.99
C GLN A 197 -8.76 -19.97 10.69
N THR A 198 -10.02 -19.54 10.55
CA THR A 198 -10.90 -20.01 9.48
C THR A 198 -11.35 -18.93 8.49
N ASN A 199 -11.41 -17.65 8.91
CA ASN A 199 -11.99 -16.58 8.09
C ASN A 199 -11.06 -15.38 7.84
N PHE A 200 -9.94 -15.24 8.57
CA PHE A 200 -9.07 -14.06 8.48
C PHE A 200 -7.69 -14.34 7.88
N GLY A 201 -7.41 -15.57 7.43
CA GLY A 201 -6.13 -15.93 6.80
C GLY A 201 -4.88 -15.79 7.68
N LEU A 202 -5.02 -15.41 8.97
CA LEU A 202 -3.90 -14.99 9.80
C LEU A 202 -3.00 -16.12 10.33
N ILE A 203 -3.39 -17.41 10.26
CA ILE A 203 -2.65 -18.49 10.97
C ILE A 203 -2.07 -19.60 10.07
N THR A 204 -2.51 -19.80 8.83
CA THR A 204 -1.91 -20.89 8.02
C THR A 204 -1.72 -20.50 6.57
N PRO A 205 -0.69 -19.71 6.25
CA PRO A 205 -0.17 -19.74 4.90
C PRO A 205 0.69 -20.97 4.73
N ASP A 206 0.25 -21.88 3.87
CA ASP A 206 1.23 -22.41 2.95
C ASP A 206 1.76 -21.19 2.16
N PRO A 207 3.05 -20.84 2.21
CA PRO A 207 3.61 -19.76 1.41
C PRO A 207 3.41 -19.97 -0.11
N ASN A 208 2.92 -21.14 -0.53
CA ASN A 208 2.54 -21.46 -1.91
C ASN A 208 1.03 -21.34 -2.19
N ASP A 209 0.18 -21.06 -1.19
CA ASP A 209 -1.29 -20.90 -1.36
C ASP A 209 -1.74 -19.45 -1.11
N LEU A 210 -1.29 -18.56 -1.99
CA LEU A 210 -1.77 -17.18 -2.08
C LEU A 210 -3.29 -17.10 -2.30
N LEU A 211 -3.92 -18.12 -2.88
CA LEU A 211 -5.36 -18.16 -3.17
C LEU A 211 -6.19 -18.10 -1.87
N SER A 212 -5.74 -18.76 -0.81
CA SER A 212 -6.38 -18.73 0.51
C SER A 212 -6.39 -17.34 1.17
N TYR A 213 -5.37 -16.51 0.91
CA TYR A 213 -5.32 -15.11 1.33
C TYR A 213 -6.32 -14.23 0.58
N PHE A 214 -6.39 -14.40 -0.74
CA PHE A 214 -7.31 -13.63 -1.59
C PHE A 214 -8.78 -13.99 -1.35
N ASN A 215 -9.07 -15.22 -0.94
CA ASN A 215 -10.44 -15.63 -0.66
C ASN A 215 -11.03 -14.99 0.61
N ASN A 216 -10.22 -14.62 1.61
CA ASN A 216 -10.66 -13.93 2.84
C ASN A 216 -10.39 -12.41 2.83
N ALA A 217 -9.80 -11.90 1.74
CA ALA A 217 -9.37 -10.52 1.55
C ALA A 217 -10.43 -9.42 1.79
N PRO A 218 -11.72 -9.65 1.49
CA PRO A 218 -12.71 -8.58 1.58
C PRO A 218 -13.02 -8.12 3.00
N THR A 219 -12.92 -8.98 4.02
CA THR A 219 -13.26 -8.55 5.39
C THR A 219 -12.34 -7.46 5.90
N PHE A 220 -11.03 -7.56 5.63
CA PHE A 220 -10.10 -6.50 6.04
C PHE A 220 -10.24 -5.24 5.19
N THR A 221 -10.50 -5.41 3.89
CA THR A 221 -10.77 -4.30 2.97
C THR A 221 -12.06 -3.57 3.34
N HIS A 222 -13.07 -4.29 3.82
CA HIS A 222 -14.35 -3.79 4.32
C HIS A 222 -14.17 -2.91 5.57
N GLU A 223 -13.46 -3.40 6.59
CA GLU A 223 -13.17 -2.61 7.79
C GLU A 223 -12.32 -1.37 7.46
N THR A 224 -11.43 -1.50 6.48
CA THR A 224 -10.65 -0.36 5.96
C THR A 224 -11.55 0.65 5.24
N GLY A 225 -12.60 0.20 4.55
CA GLY A 225 -13.66 1.04 4.02
C GLY A 225 -14.36 1.86 5.10
N HIS A 226 -14.75 1.25 6.23
CA HIS A 226 -15.29 1.98 7.38
C HIS A 226 -14.29 2.99 7.96
N PHE A 227 -13.01 2.61 8.06
CA PHE A 227 -11.95 3.54 8.45
C PHE A 227 -11.88 4.74 7.49
N LEU A 228 -12.19 4.56 6.21
CA LEU A 228 -12.28 5.61 5.20
C LEU A 228 -13.71 6.17 5.02
N SER A 229 -14.53 6.09 6.09
CA SER A 229 -15.87 6.68 6.19
C SER A 229 -16.96 6.07 5.32
N LEU A 230 -16.73 4.88 4.75
CA LEU A 230 -17.79 4.14 4.07
C LEU A 230 -18.77 3.52 5.07
N MET A 231 -20.04 3.43 4.68
CA MET A 231 -21.09 2.74 5.43
C MET A 231 -21.38 1.39 4.78
N HIS A 232 -22.06 0.51 5.52
CA HIS A 232 -22.67 -0.65 4.91
C HIS A 232 -23.73 -0.23 3.88
N THR A 233 -23.77 -0.87 2.72
CA THR A 233 -24.80 -0.63 1.68
C THR A 233 -26.23 -0.79 2.21
N HIS A 234 -26.40 -1.61 3.25
CA HIS A 234 -27.67 -1.92 3.89
C HIS A 234 -27.91 -1.18 5.22
N GLN A 235 -27.30 -0.01 5.39
CA GLN A 235 -27.47 0.83 6.56
C GLN A 235 -28.96 0.99 6.94
N PHE A 236 -29.26 0.89 8.24
CA PHE A 236 -30.63 0.89 8.80
C PHE A 236 -31.53 -0.29 8.35
N GLY A 237 -30.94 -1.30 7.70
CA GLY A 237 -31.58 -2.53 7.31
C GLY A 237 -31.94 -3.45 8.49
N PRO A 238 -32.80 -4.47 8.25
CA PRO A 238 -33.15 -5.49 9.22
C PRO A 238 -31.95 -6.34 9.67
N ARG A 239 -31.54 -6.28 10.96
CA ARG A 239 -30.39 -7.04 11.48
C ARG A 239 -30.75 -8.49 11.85
N LEU A 240 -29.80 -9.43 11.79
CA LEU A 240 -30.03 -10.80 12.27
C LEU A 240 -30.11 -10.83 13.81
N ASN A 241 -31.12 -11.51 14.36
CA ASN A 241 -31.16 -11.83 15.78
C ASN A 241 -30.35 -13.10 16.08
N ASN A 242 -30.25 -13.47 17.36
CA ASN A 242 -29.53 -14.67 17.84
C ASN A 242 -30.02 -15.99 17.20
N ASN A 243 -31.20 -15.98 16.56
CA ASN A 243 -31.82 -17.12 15.91
C ASN A 243 -31.69 -17.06 14.37
N ASN A 244 -30.80 -16.22 13.83
CA ASN A 244 -30.61 -15.96 12.40
C ASN A 244 -31.89 -15.47 11.68
N GLN A 245 -32.76 -14.74 12.38
CA GLN A 245 -33.95 -14.12 11.78
C GLN A 245 -33.74 -12.62 11.60
N CYS A 246 -34.08 -12.11 10.42
CA CYS A 246 -34.07 -10.67 10.12
C CYS A 246 -35.10 -9.94 11.01
N THR A 247 -34.61 -9.03 11.86
CA THR A 247 -35.40 -8.16 12.75
C THR A 247 -36.04 -7.03 11.96
N SER A 248 -37.01 -6.30 12.54
CA SER A 248 -37.53 -5.10 11.89
C SER A 248 -36.54 -3.94 12.04
N GLY A 249 -35.84 -3.57 10.96
CA GLY A 249 -35.06 -2.32 10.89
C GLY A 249 -35.96 -1.08 10.86
N PHE A 250 -35.36 0.11 10.86
CA PHE A 250 -36.11 1.36 10.70
C PHE A 250 -36.61 1.47 9.25
N LEU A 251 -37.83 0.96 9.00
CA LEU A 251 -38.46 0.83 7.67
C LEU A 251 -38.33 2.08 6.77
N CYS A 252 -38.19 3.25 7.39
CA CYS A 252 -38.30 4.54 6.76
C CYS A 252 -36.92 5.25 6.56
N LEU A 253 -35.86 4.81 7.26
CA LEU A 253 -34.47 5.24 7.02
C LEU A 253 -33.74 4.34 6.02
N ARG A 254 -34.36 3.21 5.71
CA ARG A 254 -33.90 2.27 4.72
C ARG A 254 -34.09 2.80 3.32
N GLU A 255 -33.10 2.55 2.46
CA GLU A 255 -33.16 2.98 1.08
C GLU A 255 -34.27 2.24 0.31
N ALA A 256 -35.06 3.01 -0.45
CA ALA A 256 -36.04 2.49 -1.38
C ALA A 256 -35.36 2.19 -2.72
N VAL A 257 -35.88 1.22 -3.47
CA VAL A 257 -35.35 0.87 -4.80
C VAL A 257 -35.60 2.02 -5.77
N THR A 258 -36.82 2.57 -5.75
CA THR A 258 -37.16 3.78 -6.51
C THR A 258 -36.65 5.03 -5.79
N ARG A 259 -35.76 5.81 -6.42
CA ARG A 259 -35.00 6.94 -5.81
C ARG A 259 -35.57 8.34 -6.05
N ASN A 260 -36.84 8.44 -6.47
CA ASN A 260 -37.49 9.73 -6.72
C ASN A 260 -37.69 10.51 -5.40
N PRO A 261 -37.42 11.82 -5.30
CA PRO A 261 -37.70 12.64 -4.11
C PRO A 261 -39.12 12.43 -3.59
N PHE A 262 -39.25 11.77 -2.43
CA PHE A 262 -40.54 11.49 -1.82
C PHE A 262 -40.43 11.36 -0.30
N CYS A 263 -41.11 12.24 0.45
CA CYS A 263 -41.10 12.18 1.91
C CYS A 263 -42.16 11.22 2.46
N VAL A 264 -41.75 10.45 3.45
CA VAL A 264 -42.63 9.59 4.25
C VAL A 264 -43.01 10.36 5.50
N TRP A 265 -44.28 10.77 5.63
CA TRP A 265 -44.77 11.71 6.65
C TRP A 265 -44.55 11.28 8.12
N PHE A 266 -44.21 10.01 8.36
CA PHE A 266 -43.91 9.48 9.70
C PHE A 266 -42.42 9.24 9.98
N CYS A 267 -41.50 9.63 9.09
CA CYS A 267 -40.06 9.59 9.38
C CYS A 267 -39.59 10.83 10.15
N PRO A 268 -38.84 10.68 11.25
CA PRO A 268 -38.09 11.78 11.83
C PRO A 268 -36.89 12.13 10.93
N GLY A 269 -36.85 13.33 10.37
CA GLY A 269 -35.72 13.85 9.59
C GLY A 269 -35.96 15.30 9.12
N PRO A 270 -34.91 16.15 9.05
CA PRO A 270 -35.06 17.59 8.84
C PRO A 270 -35.56 18.02 7.46
N SER A 271 -35.64 17.11 6.48
CA SER A 271 -35.92 17.41 5.08
C SER A 271 -37.34 17.11 4.61
N CYS A 272 -38.24 16.65 5.49
CA CYS A 272 -39.66 16.59 5.14
C CYS A 272 -40.33 17.97 5.26
N GLY A 273 -40.18 18.80 4.22
CA GLY A 273 -41.02 19.98 4.02
C GLY A 273 -40.34 21.28 3.61
N PHE A 274 -39.05 21.30 3.25
CA PHE A 274 -38.41 22.52 2.73
C PHE A 274 -38.41 22.53 1.19
N PRO A 275 -39.16 23.43 0.53
CA PRO A 275 -39.07 23.63 -0.91
C PRO A 275 -37.67 24.15 -1.25
N GLY A 276 -36.90 23.41 -2.07
CA GLY A 276 -35.62 23.87 -2.61
C GLY A 276 -34.41 22.94 -2.45
N LEU A 277 -34.55 21.80 -1.76
CA LEU A 277 -33.53 20.76 -1.73
C LEU A 277 -33.86 19.67 -2.76
N ASN A 278 -33.09 19.59 -3.85
CA ASN A 278 -33.20 18.54 -4.89
C ASN A 278 -32.60 17.19 -4.43
N ASN A 279 -32.80 16.81 -3.17
CA ASN A 279 -32.15 15.65 -2.59
C ASN A 279 -32.99 14.39 -2.86
N THR A 280 -32.40 13.39 -3.51
CA THR A 280 -33.03 12.09 -3.77
C THR A 280 -33.03 11.23 -2.50
N ASP A 281 -33.92 10.23 -2.42
CA ASP A 281 -33.95 9.32 -1.27
C ASP A 281 -32.60 8.63 -1.01
N CYS A 282 -31.86 8.32 -2.08
CA CYS A 282 -30.55 7.69 -2.01
C CYS A 282 -29.43 8.56 -1.41
N SER A 283 -29.57 9.90 -1.41
CA SER A 283 -28.56 10.76 -0.76
C SER A 283 -28.80 10.94 0.73
N MET A 284 -29.89 10.40 1.27
CA MET A 284 -30.34 10.59 2.66
C MET A 284 -30.71 9.29 3.38
N ARG A 285 -30.74 8.14 2.69
CA ARG A 285 -31.11 6.83 3.23
C ARG A 285 -30.13 5.76 2.75
N GLY A 286 -30.11 4.61 3.43
CA GLY A 286 -29.09 3.59 3.16
C GLY A 286 -27.70 4.11 3.53
N ASP A 287 -26.70 3.78 2.72
CA ASP A 287 -25.33 4.26 2.91
C ASP A 287 -25.11 5.73 2.49
N PHE A 288 -26.19 6.41 2.09
CA PHE A 288 -26.24 7.81 1.67
C PHE A 288 -25.51 8.11 0.35
N LEU A 289 -25.17 7.08 -0.43
CA LEU A 289 -24.55 7.21 -1.73
C LEU A 289 -25.55 6.82 -2.83
N SER A 290 -25.57 7.61 -3.90
CA SER A 290 -26.57 7.45 -4.95
C SER A 290 -26.19 6.47 -6.05
N ASP A 291 -24.97 5.91 -6.03
CA ASP A 291 -24.46 4.96 -7.01
C ASP A 291 -24.30 3.53 -6.47
N THR A 292 -24.46 3.32 -5.17
CA THR A 292 -24.64 2.01 -4.54
C THR A 292 -26.10 1.62 -4.66
N PRO A 293 -26.49 0.40 -5.09
CA PRO A 293 -27.89 -0.01 -5.17
C PRO A 293 -28.52 -0.20 -3.78
N ALA A 294 -29.83 0.02 -3.69
CA ALA A 294 -30.57 -0.17 -2.45
C ALA A 294 -30.44 -1.63 -1.97
N ASP A 295 -30.10 -1.81 -0.70
CA ASP A 295 -29.81 -3.11 -0.12
C ASP A 295 -30.79 -3.47 1.00
N TYR A 296 -31.31 -4.70 0.96
CA TYR A 296 -32.19 -5.23 1.99
C TYR A 296 -31.46 -5.77 3.20
N TYR A 297 -30.28 -6.35 2.99
CA TYR A 297 -29.61 -7.25 3.92
C TYR A 297 -30.52 -8.34 4.51
N CYS A 298 -30.36 -9.58 4.06
CA CYS A 298 -30.96 -10.71 4.77
C CYS A 298 -30.27 -12.04 4.46
N GLY A 299 -28.97 -12.12 4.75
CA GLY A 299 -28.24 -13.37 4.86
C GLY A 299 -28.00 -14.14 3.55
N THR A 300 -27.24 -15.23 3.69
CA THR A 300 -26.55 -15.98 2.62
C THR A 300 -27.44 -16.80 1.68
N SER A 301 -28.74 -16.88 1.94
CA SER A 301 -29.66 -17.77 1.22
C SER A 301 -30.18 -17.21 -0.11
N TYR A 302 -29.79 -15.98 -0.45
CA TYR A 302 -30.30 -15.24 -1.60
C TYR A 302 -29.21 -14.83 -2.61
N VAL A 303 -28.09 -15.56 -2.66
CA VAL A 303 -27.00 -15.31 -3.61
C VAL A 303 -26.62 -16.63 -4.29
N ASP A 304 -26.52 -16.63 -5.62
CA ASP A 304 -26.04 -17.80 -6.37
C ASP A 304 -24.49 -17.87 -6.43
N ASN A 305 -23.95 -18.98 -6.94
CA ASN A 305 -22.50 -19.15 -7.11
C ASN A 305 -21.86 -18.18 -8.12
N SER A 306 -22.65 -17.39 -8.85
CA SER A 306 -22.19 -16.34 -9.77
C SER A 306 -22.29 -14.93 -9.15
N CYS A 307 -22.56 -14.87 -7.84
CA CYS A 307 -22.69 -13.65 -7.05
C CYS A 307 -23.92 -12.79 -7.41
N ASN A 308 -24.96 -13.39 -7.98
CA ASN A 308 -26.21 -12.68 -8.31
C ASN A 308 -27.23 -12.83 -7.18
N TYR A 309 -28.00 -11.77 -6.92
CA TYR A 309 -29.12 -11.82 -5.99
C TYR A 309 -30.26 -12.69 -6.55
N THR A 310 -30.73 -13.66 -5.77
CA THR A 310 -31.83 -14.57 -6.09
C THR A 310 -33.04 -14.37 -5.18
N GLY A 311 -33.00 -13.39 -4.28
CA GLY A 311 -34.10 -13.12 -3.36
C GLY A 311 -35.26 -12.35 -3.99
N SER A 312 -36.39 -12.36 -3.29
CA SER A 312 -37.64 -11.73 -3.73
C SER A 312 -38.13 -10.66 -2.75
N LYS A 313 -37.22 -10.07 -1.96
CA LYS A 313 -37.61 -9.08 -0.96
C LYS A 313 -37.97 -7.75 -1.62
N THR A 314 -39.01 -7.11 -1.12
CA THR A 314 -39.46 -5.80 -1.59
C THR A 314 -39.24 -4.71 -0.55
N ASP A 315 -39.14 -3.47 -1.01
CA ASP A 315 -39.15 -2.29 -0.17
C ASP A 315 -40.56 -1.96 0.31
N TRP A 316 -40.70 -0.88 1.08
CA TRP A 316 -41.99 -0.42 1.58
C TRP A 316 -42.89 0.18 0.48
N ARG A 317 -42.37 0.40 -0.74
CA ARG A 317 -43.11 0.80 -1.95
C ARG A 317 -43.58 -0.40 -2.77
N GLY A 318 -43.09 -1.59 -2.47
CA GLY A 318 -43.39 -2.83 -3.20
C GLY A 318 -42.39 -3.13 -4.31
N ASP A 319 -41.33 -2.33 -4.46
CA ASP A 319 -40.29 -2.55 -5.46
C ASP A 319 -39.32 -3.64 -4.98
N THR A 320 -38.90 -4.53 -5.88
CA THR A 320 -38.01 -5.65 -5.53
C THR A 320 -36.56 -5.18 -5.47
N TYR A 321 -35.85 -5.53 -4.39
CA TYR A 321 -34.45 -5.19 -4.21
C TYR A 321 -33.54 -5.90 -5.22
N GLN A 322 -32.49 -5.21 -5.66
CA GLN A 322 -31.43 -5.75 -6.51
C GLN A 322 -30.07 -5.25 -5.97
N PRO A 323 -29.65 -5.71 -4.78
CA PRO A 323 -28.38 -5.31 -4.19
C PRO A 323 -27.20 -5.82 -5.02
N ASP A 324 -26.10 -5.08 -4.95
CA ASP A 324 -24.84 -5.48 -5.55
C ASP A 324 -24.00 -6.26 -4.54
N HIS A 325 -24.04 -7.59 -4.64
CA HIS A 325 -23.26 -8.49 -3.77
C HIS A 325 -21.77 -8.53 -4.09
N ARG A 326 -21.31 -7.80 -5.11
CA ARG A 326 -19.88 -7.62 -5.39
C ARG A 326 -19.31 -6.38 -4.72
N ASN A 327 -20.15 -5.54 -4.11
CA ASN A 327 -19.70 -4.38 -3.38
C ASN A 327 -19.00 -4.80 -2.09
N ILE A 328 -17.77 -4.31 -1.87
CA ILE A 328 -16.97 -4.64 -0.68
C ILE A 328 -17.67 -4.21 0.63
N MET A 329 -18.49 -3.16 0.60
CA MET A 329 -19.24 -2.69 1.78
C MET A 329 -20.60 -3.36 1.94
N GLY A 330 -20.93 -4.33 1.08
CA GLY A 330 -22.05 -5.24 1.29
C GLY A 330 -21.69 -6.36 2.29
N TYR A 331 -22.65 -7.27 2.49
CA TYR A 331 -22.41 -8.54 3.20
C TYR A 331 -22.84 -9.70 2.30
N GLY A 332 -21.99 -10.01 1.33
CA GLY A 332 -22.17 -11.16 0.43
C GLY A 332 -21.66 -12.44 1.10
N CYS A 333 -22.53 -13.44 1.26
CA CYS A 333 -22.15 -14.82 1.57
C CYS A 333 -21.28 -15.05 2.85
N ASP A 334 -21.88 -14.87 4.02
CA ASP A 334 -21.40 -15.23 5.38
C ASP A 334 -20.92 -16.68 5.63
N ASN A 335 -20.91 -17.57 4.62
CA ASN A 335 -20.41 -18.95 4.76
C ASN A 335 -19.15 -19.24 3.90
N ASP A 336 -18.80 -18.32 3.01
CA ASP A 336 -17.59 -18.31 2.18
C ASP A 336 -17.23 -16.83 1.98
N LEU A 337 -16.97 -16.14 3.10
CA LEU A 337 -16.61 -14.73 3.17
C LEU A 337 -15.52 -14.47 2.13
N GLY A 338 -15.87 -13.71 1.09
CA GLY A 338 -14.91 -13.16 0.13
C GLY A 338 -14.83 -13.75 -1.29
N LYS A 339 -15.75 -14.65 -1.70
CA LYS A 339 -15.80 -15.11 -3.12
C LYS A 339 -16.34 -14.07 -4.10
N CYS A 340 -17.15 -13.12 -3.65
CA CYS A 340 -17.93 -12.23 -4.52
C CYS A 340 -17.54 -10.75 -4.41
N GLU A 341 -17.12 -10.32 -3.23
CA GLU A 341 -16.81 -8.92 -2.92
C GLU A 341 -15.50 -8.52 -3.59
N SER A 342 -15.58 -7.62 -4.56
CA SER A 342 -14.46 -7.29 -5.44
C SER A 342 -14.35 -5.82 -5.79
N HIS A 343 -15.36 -4.99 -5.51
CA HIS A 343 -15.31 -3.60 -5.94
C HIS A 343 -15.95 -2.56 -5.02
N PHE A 344 -15.54 -1.31 -5.26
CA PHE A 344 -16.14 -0.08 -4.74
C PHE A 344 -16.81 0.70 -5.87
N THR A 345 -17.92 1.38 -5.58
CA THR A 345 -18.57 2.32 -6.51
C THR A 345 -17.77 3.61 -6.66
N PHE A 346 -18.09 4.42 -7.67
CA PHE A 346 -17.38 5.66 -7.93
C PHE A 346 -17.45 6.64 -6.74
N MET A 347 -18.63 6.82 -6.14
CA MET A 347 -18.81 7.71 -4.98
C MET A 347 -18.14 7.14 -3.73
N GLN A 348 -18.12 5.82 -3.53
CA GLN A 348 -17.35 5.20 -2.45
C GLN A 348 -15.85 5.53 -2.59
N LYS A 349 -15.29 5.40 -3.80
CA LYS A 349 -13.87 5.75 -4.06
C LYS A 349 -13.58 7.22 -3.71
N ILE A 350 -14.43 8.14 -4.14
CA ILE A 350 -14.26 9.57 -3.85
C ILE A 350 -14.39 9.85 -2.37
N LEU A 351 -15.37 9.24 -1.70
CA LEU A 351 -15.57 9.42 -0.27
C LEU A 351 -14.35 8.94 0.52
N MET A 352 -13.75 7.81 0.14
CA MET A 352 -12.50 7.34 0.73
C MET A 352 -11.36 8.35 0.56
N ILE A 353 -11.20 8.94 -0.62
CA ILE A 353 -10.19 9.98 -0.89
C ILE A 353 -10.47 11.24 -0.03
N PHE A 354 -11.72 11.66 0.07
CA PHE A 354 -12.15 12.78 0.90
C PHE A 354 -11.86 12.52 2.39
N ALA A 355 -12.23 11.34 2.88
CA ALA A 355 -12.00 10.92 4.25
C ALA A 355 -10.50 10.88 4.57
N ALA A 356 -9.69 10.28 3.69
CA ALA A 356 -8.24 10.27 3.85
C ALA A 356 -7.63 11.67 3.89
N SER A 357 -8.11 12.55 3.01
CA SER A 357 -7.71 13.98 2.98
C SER A 357 -8.12 14.74 4.26
N SER A 358 -9.20 14.34 4.92
CA SER A 358 -9.64 14.94 6.19
C SER A 358 -8.92 14.39 7.42
N LYS A 359 -8.60 13.08 7.43
CA LYS A 359 -8.00 12.35 8.57
C LYS A 359 -6.51 12.64 8.68
N GLY A 360 -5.74 12.25 7.65
CA GLY A 360 -4.30 12.48 7.60
C GLY A 360 -3.90 13.78 6.95
N GLY A 361 -4.71 14.34 6.04
CA GLY A 361 -4.36 15.57 5.31
C GLY A 361 -3.00 15.46 4.62
N ILE A 362 -2.14 16.47 4.78
CA ILE A 362 -0.80 16.50 4.19
C ILE A 362 0.13 15.40 4.74
N LEU A 363 -0.18 14.81 5.89
CA LEU A 363 0.66 13.78 6.51
C LEU A 363 0.65 12.47 5.70
N TRP A 364 -0.43 12.22 4.96
CA TRP A 364 -0.58 11.06 4.08
C TRP A 364 -0.34 11.39 2.62
N THR A 365 0.02 12.65 2.28
CA THR A 365 0.37 12.98 0.90
C THR A 365 1.76 12.42 0.59
N ALA A 366 1.90 11.73 -0.54
CA ALA A 366 3.17 11.23 -0.99
C ALA A 366 4.15 12.39 -1.19
N THR A 367 5.19 12.46 -0.35
CA THR A 367 6.37 13.30 -0.61
C THR A 367 7.45 12.43 -1.24
N PRO A 368 8.42 13.02 -1.97
CA PRO A 368 9.54 12.24 -2.52
C PRO A 368 10.27 11.41 -1.45
N VAL A 369 10.32 11.88 -0.20
CA VAL A 369 11.04 11.24 0.92
C VAL A 369 10.26 10.07 1.54
N ASN A 370 8.94 10.03 1.37
CA ASN A 370 8.07 8.97 1.87
C ASN A 370 7.65 8.03 0.72
N GLY A 371 8.52 7.94 -0.28
CA GLY A 371 8.51 7.08 -1.46
C GLY A 371 8.60 5.60 -1.10
N PHE A 372 7.52 4.81 -1.12
CA PHE A 372 7.57 3.35 -1.02
C PHE A 372 7.23 2.67 -2.35
N ASP A 373 7.75 1.48 -2.56
CA ASP A 373 7.56 0.66 -3.76
C ASP A 373 6.46 -0.40 -3.56
N ILE A 374 6.37 -1.37 -4.47
CA ILE A 374 5.32 -2.40 -4.45
C ILE A 374 5.65 -3.63 -3.61
N TYR A 375 6.89 -3.76 -3.13
CA TYR A 375 7.40 -4.90 -2.40
C TYR A 375 7.12 -4.78 -0.90
N GLU A 376 6.72 -3.60 -0.45
CA GLU A 376 6.46 -3.25 0.93
C GLU A 376 5.26 -3.97 1.57
N PRO A 377 5.36 -4.38 2.86
CA PRO A 377 6.59 -4.40 3.65
C PRO A 377 7.65 -5.39 3.18
N ASP A 378 8.93 -5.00 3.21
CA ASP A 378 10.09 -5.90 3.09
C ASP A 378 11.15 -5.61 4.15
N ASN A 379 10.74 -4.89 5.21
CA ASN A 379 11.51 -4.48 6.38
C ASN A 379 12.02 -5.60 7.31
N ASN A 380 11.70 -6.85 7.00
CA ASN A 380 12.12 -8.00 7.79
C ASN A 380 12.38 -9.20 6.90
N GLN A 381 13.39 -9.98 7.25
CA GLN A 381 13.72 -11.29 6.69
C GLN A 381 12.50 -12.21 6.43
N PHE A 382 11.52 -12.27 7.34
CA PHE A 382 10.33 -13.12 7.14
C PHE A 382 9.39 -12.61 6.05
N MET A 383 9.49 -11.32 5.71
CA MET A 383 8.73 -10.62 4.68
C MET A 383 9.52 -10.51 3.36
N ALA A 384 10.68 -11.18 3.28
CA ALA A 384 11.59 -11.04 2.15
C ALA A 384 10.94 -11.40 0.81
N ARG A 385 11.03 -10.49 -0.17
CA ARG A 385 10.44 -10.69 -1.51
C ARG A 385 11.33 -11.48 -2.42
N GLU A 386 10.72 -12.35 -3.21
CA GLU A 386 11.46 -13.18 -4.13
C GLU A 386 11.93 -12.38 -5.33
N ILE A 387 13.24 -12.44 -5.60
CA ILE A 387 13.84 -11.97 -6.83
C ILE A 387 14.33 -13.17 -7.63
N GLN A 388 13.85 -13.27 -8.87
CA GLN A 388 14.22 -14.35 -9.77
C GLN A 388 15.62 -14.09 -10.34
N ILE A 389 16.42 -15.14 -10.46
CA ILE A 389 17.75 -15.05 -11.07
C ILE A 389 17.59 -14.79 -12.57
N GLY A 390 18.21 -13.74 -13.09
CA GLY A 390 18.22 -13.44 -14.52
C GLY A 390 18.30 -11.95 -14.84
N ILE A 391 18.86 -11.64 -16.02
CA ILE A 391 19.13 -10.26 -16.47
C ILE A 391 17.84 -9.44 -16.63
N SER A 392 16.73 -10.09 -16.98
CA SER A 392 15.43 -9.42 -17.17
C SER A 392 14.62 -9.23 -15.87
N ASN A 393 15.12 -9.72 -14.74
CA ASN A 393 14.37 -9.80 -13.48
C ASN A 393 14.78 -8.72 -12.46
N GLU A 394 15.36 -7.61 -12.96
CA GLU A 394 15.69 -6.45 -12.12
C GLU A 394 14.43 -5.91 -11.41
N GLN A 395 14.56 -5.59 -10.13
CA GLN A 395 13.51 -5.02 -9.30
C GLN A 395 13.89 -3.59 -8.88
N THR A 396 12.93 -2.68 -8.89
CA THR A 396 13.10 -1.33 -8.34
C THR A 396 12.56 -1.31 -6.91
N HIS A 397 13.41 -0.89 -5.97
CA HIS A 397 13.07 -0.70 -4.57
C HIS A 397 13.30 0.76 -4.14
N SER A 398 12.79 1.13 -2.97
CA SER A 398 12.93 2.47 -2.42
C SER A 398 13.10 2.45 -0.92
N PHE A 399 14.05 3.25 -0.42
CA PHE A 399 14.11 3.57 1.00
C PHE A 399 13.18 4.74 1.32
N HIS A 400 12.33 4.57 2.31
CA HIS A 400 11.44 5.58 2.83
C HIS A 400 11.75 5.96 4.27
N MET A 401 11.40 7.19 4.63
CA MET A 401 11.44 7.63 6.02
C MET A 401 10.07 7.44 6.66
N GLU A 402 10.05 6.87 7.87
CA GLU A 402 8.86 6.93 8.70
C GLU A 402 8.50 8.39 9.03
N TYR A 403 7.20 8.67 9.02
CA TYR A 403 6.66 10.01 9.23
C TYR A 403 7.23 10.68 10.50
N GLY A 404 8.08 11.69 10.32
CA GLY A 404 8.64 12.49 11.42
C GLY A 404 9.64 11.77 12.32
N ILE A 405 10.13 10.58 11.92
CA ILE A 405 11.06 9.77 12.71
C ILE A 405 12.42 9.71 12.00
N SER A 406 13.47 9.95 12.77
CA SER A 406 14.87 9.71 12.43
C SER A 406 15.43 8.76 13.50
N PRO A 407 16.17 7.70 13.13
CA PRO A 407 16.78 7.43 11.83
C PRO A 407 15.88 6.70 10.81
N VAL A 408 16.32 6.66 9.54
CA VAL A 408 15.78 5.78 8.49
C VAL A 408 15.80 4.35 9.01
N CYS A 409 14.61 3.75 9.10
CA CYS A 409 14.42 2.40 9.58
C CYS A 409 14.12 1.41 8.45
N ASP A 410 14.01 1.92 7.22
CA ASP A 410 13.64 1.15 6.05
C ASP A 410 14.82 0.34 5.50
N VAL A 411 14.59 -0.95 5.33
CA VAL A 411 15.58 -1.98 5.00
C VAL A 411 14.92 -3.03 4.14
N ASP A 412 15.43 -3.27 2.94
CA ASP A 412 14.78 -4.21 2.05
C ASP A 412 15.39 -5.60 2.21
N TRP A 413 14.55 -6.57 2.58
CA TRP A 413 14.90 -7.97 2.54
C TRP A 413 14.36 -8.62 1.27
N LEU A 414 15.24 -9.31 0.55
CA LEU A 414 14.89 -10.11 -0.61
C LEU A 414 15.36 -11.55 -0.41
N LYS A 415 14.82 -12.46 -1.20
CA LYS A 415 15.25 -13.86 -1.25
C LYS A 415 15.35 -14.35 -2.69
N PHE A 416 16.24 -15.29 -2.93
CA PHE A 416 16.31 -16.03 -4.18
C PHE A 416 16.63 -17.49 -3.88
N VAL A 417 16.37 -18.37 -4.86
CA VAL A 417 16.53 -19.81 -4.70
C VAL A 417 17.49 -20.34 -5.75
N ILE A 418 18.54 -21.03 -5.30
CA ILE A 418 19.34 -21.89 -6.17
C ILE A 418 18.65 -23.25 -6.28
N THR A 419 18.30 -23.66 -7.49
CA THR A 419 17.59 -24.93 -7.76
C THR A 419 18.51 -25.95 -8.44
N GLY A 420 18.13 -27.23 -8.37
CA GLY A 420 18.88 -28.33 -8.99
C GLY A 420 19.75 -29.11 -7.99
N ASN A 421 20.66 -29.94 -8.53
CA ASN A 421 21.52 -30.82 -7.75
C ASN A 421 22.99 -30.35 -7.68
N ASN A 422 23.36 -29.38 -8.50
CA ASN A 422 24.72 -28.85 -8.58
C ASN A 422 24.79 -27.49 -7.86
N PRO A 423 25.98 -27.07 -7.40
CA PRO A 423 26.19 -25.69 -6.98
C PRO A 423 25.85 -24.70 -8.10
N SER A 424 25.54 -23.45 -7.74
CA SER A 424 25.47 -22.36 -8.69
C SER A 424 26.83 -22.14 -9.36
N GLY A 425 26.82 -21.53 -10.54
CA GLY A 425 28.03 -20.91 -11.07
C GLY A 425 28.35 -19.60 -10.33
N ILE A 426 28.76 -18.57 -11.07
CA ILE A 426 29.04 -17.25 -10.49
C ILE A 426 27.75 -16.44 -10.42
N ILE A 427 27.32 -16.14 -9.19
CA ILE A 427 26.19 -15.25 -8.90
C ILE A 427 26.71 -13.85 -8.62
N GLU A 428 26.14 -12.87 -9.32
CA GLU A 428 26.32 -11.44 -9.05
C GLU A 428 25.02 -10.85 -8.52
N ILE A 429 25.13 -10.12 -7.41
CA ILE A 429 24.05 -9.37 -6.79
C ILE A 429 24.50 -7.92 -6.78
N ALA A 430 23.80 -7.05 -7.48
CA ALA A 430 24.21 -5.66 -7.63
C ALA A 430 23.05 -4.70 -7.44
N THR A 431 23.28 -3.61 -6.71
CA THR A 431 22.39 -2.44 -6.71
C THR A 431 22.84 -1.42 -7.75
N SER A 432 21.90 -0.63 -8.27
CA SER A 432 22.18 0.39 -9.28
C SER A 432 21.21 1.56 -9.20
N GLN A 433 21.49 2.61 -9.98
CA GLN A 433 20.74 3.85 -9.96
C GLN A 433 19.32 3.67 -10.52
N SER A 434 18.31 4.09 -9.74
CA SER A 434 16.92 4.18 -10.21
C SER A 434 16.32 5.60 -10.17
N SER A 435 16.88 6.54 -9.43
CA SER A 435 16.44 7.93 -9.42
C SER A 435 17.60 8.91 -9.63
N THR A 436 17.29 10.20 -9.69
CA THR A 436 18.31 11.28 -9.78
C THR A 436 19.12 11.43 -8.50
N PHE A 437 18.53 11.05 -7.36
CA PHE A 437 19.24 10.91 -6.10
C PHE A 437 19.92 9.54 -6.06
N LEU A 438 21.15 9.49 -5.57
CA LEU A 438 21.94 8.26 -5.50
C LEU A 438 21.96 7.78 -4.04
N PRO A 439 21.05 6.88 -3.64
CA PRO A 439 21.11 6.33 -2.28
C PRO A 439 22.38 5.49 -2.13
N ASN A 440 23.07 5.63 -1.00
CA ASN A 440 24.20 4.78 -0.67
C ASN A 440 23.67 3.46 -0.06
N THR A 441 23.80 2.37 -0.80
CA THR A 441 23.32 1.04 -0.44
C THR A 441 24.44 0.20 0.17
N GLU A 442 24.18 -0.50 1.26
CA GLU A 442 24.99 -1.61 1.75
C GLU A 442 24.29 -2.94 1.44
N LEU A 443 25.02 -3.93 0.92
CA LEU A 443 24.50 -5.26 0.63
C LEU A 443 25.06 -6.31 1.61
N ARG A 444 24.17 -7.15 2.13
CA ARG A 444 24.53 -8.36 2.89
C ARG A 444 23.82 -9.57 2.31
N LEU A 445 24.53 -10.67 2.19
CA LEU A 445 24.00 -11.95 1.75
C LEU A 445 24.04 -12.95 2.91
N TYR A 446 22.97 -13.70 3.10
CA TYR A 446 22.78 -14.68 4.16
C TYR A 446 22.37 -16.04 3.60
N ASP A 447 22.77 -17.11 4.29
CA ASP A 447 22.26 -18.45 4.06
C ASP A 447 20.85 -18.65 4.66
N SER A 448 20.28 -19.85 4.47
CA SER A 448 18.97 -20.22 5.01
C SER A 448 18.86 -20.21 6.54
N ASN A 449 19.98 -20.27 7.26
CA ASN A 449 20.06 -20.21 8.71
C ASN A 449 20.38 -18.80 9.23
N LEU A 450 20.37 -17.79 8.34
CA LEU A 450 20.72 -16.40 8.62
C LEU A 450 22.17 -16.17 9.04
N ASN A 451 23.09 -17.06 8.64
CA ASN A 451 24.51 -16.77 8.74
C ASN A 451 24.90 -15.86 7.57
N GLN A 452 25.56 -14.73 7.87
CA GLN A 452 26.07 -13.84 6.82
C GLN A 452 27.20 -14.54 6.06
N ILE A 453 27.07 -14.63 4.75
CA ILE A 453 28.06 -15.26 3.85
C ILE A 453 28.85 -14.24 3.02
N ALA A 454 28.28 -13.07 2.75
CA ALA A 454 28.99 -11.99 2.06
C ALA A 454 28.46 -10.60 2.47
N TYR A 455 29.30 -9.59 2.27
CA TYR A 455 29.01 -8.19 2.50
C TYR A 455 29.73 -7.34 1.47
N ASP A 456 29.06 -6.31 0.96
CA ASP A 456 29.68 -5.27 0.16
C ASP A 456 29.06 -3.91 0.46
N ASP A 457 29.90 -2.88 0.34
CA ASP A 457 29.55 -1.47 0.51
C ASP A 457 30.32 -0.66 -0.54
N ASP A 458 29.59 -0.08 -1.49
CA ASP A 458 30.08 0.74 -2.60
C ASP A 458 30.82 -0.01 -3.74
N GLY A 459 30.79 -1.35 -3.79
CA GLY A 459 31.51 -2.18 -4.77
C GLY A 459 31.02 -2.07 -6.23
N ASN A 460 29.86 -1.45 -6.47
CA ASN A 460 29.36 -1.10 -7.81
C ASN A 460 29.60 0.39 -8.17
N GLY A 461 30.22 1.16 -7.27
CA GLY A 461 30.52 2.58 -7.46
C GLY A 461 29.31 3.50 -7.27
N ASN A 462 29.57 4.82 -7.18
CA ASN A 462 28.55 5.86 -6.99
C ASN A 462 27.61 5.66 -5.79
N GLY A 463 28.02 4.94 -4.74
CA GLY A 463 27.17 4.62 -3.60
C GLY A 463 26.50 3.23 -3.67
N PHE A 464 26.65 2.51 -4.78
CA PHE A 464 25.98 1.23 -4.99
C PHE A 464 26.89 0.06 -4.69
N SER A 465 26.32 -1.04 -4.21
CA SER A 465 27.03 -2.22 -3.75
C SER A 465 26.90 -3.38 -4.73
N LYS A 466 27.88 -4.29 -4.71
CA LYS A 466 27.93 -5.49 -5.54
C LYS A 466 28.62 -6.64 -4.82
N ILE A 467 27.95 -7.78 -4.76
CA ILE A 467 28.49 -9.05 -4.27
C ILE A 467 28.63 -10.01 -5.44
N THR A 468 29.82 -10.61 -5.60
CA THR A 468 30.06 -11.73 -6.53
C THR A 468 30.44 -12.95 -5.71
N ILE A 469 29.69 -14.04 -5.85
CA ILE A 469 29.87 -15.28 -5.08
C ILE A 469 29.80 -16.50 -5.99
N ARG A 470 30.43 -17.60 -5.57
CA ARG A 470 30.56 -18.84 -6.34
C ARG A 470 30.06 -20.02 -5.55
N ASP A 471 29.70 -21.08 -6.27
CA ASP A 471 29.46 -22.42 -5.73
C ASP A 471 28.42 -22.43 -4.60
N LEU A 472 27.38 -21.58 -4.71
CA LEU A 472 26.27 -21.61 -3.78
C LEU A 472 25.53 -22.93 -3.93
N LEU A 473 25.40 -23.69 -2.84
CA LEU A 473 24.67 -24.94 -2.86
C LEU A 473 23.17 -24.70 -3.11
N PRO A 474 22.44 -25.68 -3.67
CA PRO A 474 20.99 -25.60 -3.79
C PRO A 474 20.33 -25.25 -2.45
N GLY A 475 19.47 -24.23 -2.46
CA GLY A 475 18.86 -23.69 -1.25
C GLY A 475 18.37 -22.26 -1.41
N THR A 476 17.75 -21.76 -0.35
CA THR A 476 17.25 -20.38 -0.26
C THR A 476 18.30 -19.47 0.37
N TYR A 477 18.52 -18.33 -0.27
CA TYR A 477 19.42 -17.28 0.19
C TYR A 477 18.66 -15.98 0.39
N PHE A 478 19.16 -15.15 1.31
CA PHE A 478 18.52 -13.89 1.67
C PHE A 478 19.47 -12.72 1.48
N ILE A 479 18.95 -11.66 0.87
CA ILE A 479 19.64 -10.42 0.61
C ILE A 479 19.06 -9.39 1.56
N LYS A 480 19.92 -8.62 2.21
CA LYS A 480 19.53 -7.44 2.97
C LYS A 480 20.18 -6.22 2.35
N VAL A 481 19.37 -5.25 1.95
CA VAL A 481 19.81 -3.96 1.43
C VAL A 481 19.54 -2.89 2.48
N ASN A 482 20.57 -2.16 2.86
CA ASN A 482 20.47 -1.09 3.84
C ASN A 482 20.84 0.25 3.20
N TYR A 483 20.16 1.32 3.61
CA TYR A 483 20.65 2.66 3.36
C TYR A 483 21.71 3.04 4.41
N LYS A 484 22.91 3.42 3.96
CA LYS A 484 24.08 3.66 4.83
C LYS A 484 23.92 4.84 5.79
N PHE A 485 23.08 5.81 5.43
CA PHE A 485 22.88 7.01 6.24
C PHE A 485 21.61 6.93 7.09
N THR A 486 21.58 7.68 8.18
CA THR A 486 20.43 7.73 9.09
C THR A 486 19.33 8.68 8.63
N PHE A 487 19.49 9.38 7.50
CA PHE A 487 18.55 10.39 7.00
C PHE A 487 18.48 10.44 5.47
N ILE A 488 17.26 10.51 4.94
CA ILE A 488 16.95 10.66 3.52
C ILE A 488 16.33 12.04 3.29
N SER A 489 16.89 12.83 2.38
CA SER A 489 16.40 14.19 2.06
C SER A 489 15.57 14.26 0.77
N SER A 490 15.53 13.18 -0.01
CA SER A 490 14.84 13.07 -1.29
C SER A 490 14.53 11.62 -1.63
N GLU A 491 13.78 11.35 -2.70
CA GLU A 491 13.42 10.00 -3.12
C GLU A 491 14.61 9.06 -3.33
N ALA A 492 14.78 8.11 -2.42
CA ALA A 492 15.90 7.18 -2.34
C ALA A 492 15.58 5.84 -3.00
N LYS A 493 15.48 5.83 -4.32
CA LYS A 493 15.22 4.62 -5.12
C LYS A 493 16.50 3.98 -5.64
N TYR A 494 16.51 2.66 -5.71
CA TYR A 494 17.57 1.89 -6.34
C TYR A 494 16.98 0.70 -7.09
N LYS A 495 17.76 0.15 -8.00
CA LYS A 495 17.48 -1.11 -8.69
C LYS A 495 18.34 -2.20 -8.08
N ILE A 496 17.84 -3.42 -8.03
CA ILE A 496 18.60 -4.60 -7.65
C ILE A 496 18.42 -5.71 -8.67
N SER A 497 19.51 -6.42 -8.95
CA SER A 497 19.51 -7.58 -9.83
C SER A 497 20.27 -8.74 -9.20
N VAL A 498 19.81 -9.96 -9.49
CA VAL A 498 20.51 -11.21 -9.18
C VAL A 498 20.72 -11.93 -10.50
N ILE A 499 21.97 -12.12 -10.90
CA ILE A 499 22.32 -12.67 -12.21
C ILE A 499 23.31 -13.81 -12.02
N GLU A 500 23.03 -14.95 -12.64
CA GLU A 500 24.05 -15.99 -12.84
C GLU A 500 24.80 -15.67 -14.14
N CYS A 501 25.90 -14.93 -14.00
CA CYS A 501 26.66 -14.43 -15.16
C CYS A 501 27.48 -15.55 -15.82
N VAL A 502 27.87 -16.57 -15.04
CA VAL A 502 28.58 -17.76 -15.52
C VAL A 502 27.88 -18.98 -14.92
N PRO A 503 26.95 -19.65 -15.63
CA PRO A 503 26.31 -20.87 -15.14
C PRO A 503 27.29 -21.99 -14.85
N TYR A 504 26.94 -22.82 -13.88
CA TYR A 504 27.66 -24.06 -13.59
C TYR A 504 27.56 -25.03 -14.77
N ASN A 505 28.60 -25.09 -15.60
CA ASN A 505 28.69 -25.99 -16.74
C ASN A 505 30.09 -26.62 -16.80
N ASP A 506 30.19 -27.87 -16.36
CA ASP A 506 31.46 -28.61 -16.39
C ASP A 506 31.67 -29.33 -17.72
N CYS A 507 30.62 -29.41 -18.55
CA CYS A 507 30.69 -30.06 -19.85
C CYS A 507 29.57 -29.64 -20.83
N VAL A 508 29.75 -29.96 -22.11
CA VAL A 508 28.73 -29.80 -23.18
C VAL A 508 28.71 -31.02 -24.12
N SER A 509 27.57 -31.34 -24.73
CA SER A 509 27.42 -32.32 -25.82
C SER A 509 26.32 -31.90 -26.80
N GLY A 510 26.29 -32.47 -28.01
CA GLY A 510 25.29 -32.16 -29.03
C GLY A 510 25.87 -31.69 -30.37
N ILE A 511 25.07 -30.97 -31.15
CA ILE A 511 25.44 -30.45 -32.48
C ILE A 511 25.18 -28.93 -32.48
N VAL A 512 26.18 -28.15 -32.92
CA VAL A 512 26.05 -26.71 -33.14
C VAL A 512 25.88 -26.46 -34.64
N ASN A 513 24.80 -25.78 -35.02
CA ASN A 513 24.42 -25.56 -36.42
C ASN A 513 25.02 -24.27 -36.99
N SER A 514 25.11 -24.22 -38.32
CA SER A 514 25.55 -23.00 -39.03
C SER A 514 24.75 -21.78 -38.59
N GLY A 515 25.43 -20.69 -38.25
CA GLY A 515 24.84 -19.45 -37.77
C GLY A 515 24.62 -19.37 -36.26
N GLU A 516 24.83 -20.46 -35.51
CA GLU A 516 24.80 -20.45 -34.05
C GLU A 516 26.12 -19.92 -33.47
N ILE A 517 26.00 -19.17 -32.37
CA ILE A 517 27.13 -18.66 -31.59
C ILE A 517 26.94 -19.15 -30.16
N ASN A 518 27.80 -20.07 -29.71
CA ASN A 518 27.76 -20.60 -28.36
C ASN A 518 29.00 -20.17 -27.58
N LEU A 519 28.78 -19.75 -26.33
CA LEU A 519 29.85 -19.41 -25.42
C LEU A 519 29.68 -20.19 -24.13
N TYR A 520 30.78 -20.78 -23.66
CA TYR A 520 30.85 -21.52 -22.41
C TYR A 520 31.96 -20.96 -21.53
N ALA A 521 31.71 -20.97 -20.22
CA ALA A 521 32.69 -20.64 -19.21
C ALA A 521 32.55 -21.60 -18.02
N ALA A 522 33.68 -22.07 -17.48
CA ALA A 522 33.74 -22.89 -16.27
C ALA A 522 34.75 -22.32 -15.26
N THR A 523 34.37 -22.30 -14.00
CA THR A 523 35.22 -21.84 -12.88
C THR A 523 36.32 -22.84 -12.51
N ASN A 524 36.40 -24.00 -13.16
CA ASN A 524 37.43 -24.98 -12.90
C ASN A 524 37.84 -25.74 -14.18
N ILE A 525 37.15 -26.82 -14.51
CA ILE A 525 37.43 -27.69 -15.66
C ILE A 525 36.21 -27.71 -16.57
N PHE A 526 36.42 -27.54 -17.88
CA PHE A 526 35.36 -27.70 -18.88
C PHE A 526 35.64 -28.90 -19.81
N THR A 527 34.68 -29.78 -20.01
CA THR A 527 34.82 -30.99 -20.83
C THR A 527 33.89 -30.97 -22.05
N ALA A 528 34.42 -31.19 -23.25
CA ALA A 528 33.62 -31.38 -24.46
C ALA A 528 34.11 -32.62 -25.23
N PRO A 529 33.28 -33.66 -25.46
CA PRO A 529 31.90 -33.82 -25.00
C PRO A 529 31.79 -34.26 -23.53
N CYS A 530 30.60 -34.10 -22.94
CA CYS A 530 30.24 -34.82 -21.71
C CYS A 530 30.39 -36.34 -21.92
N SER A 531 30.78 -37.04 -20.85
CA SER A 531 31.11 -38.47 -20.83
C SER A 531 30.34 -39.34 -21.85
N SER A 532 31.07 -39.96 -22.78
CA SER A 532 30.58 -40.90 -23.82
C SER A 532 29.59 -40.35 -24.85
N LEU A 533 29.41 -39.04 -24.96
CA LEU A 533 28.61 -38.39 -25.99
C LEU A 533 29.47 -37.81 -27.12
N SER A 534 28.85 -37.16 -28.10
CA SER A 534 29.53 -36.41 -29.17
C SER A 534 29.23 -34.92 -29.07
N TYR A 535 30.20 -34.07 -29.44
CA TYR A 535 30.00 -32.64 -29.59
C TYR A 535 30.54 -32.19 -30.95
N VAL A 536 29.64 -31.85 -31.88
CA VAL A 536 29.97 -31.55 -33.28
C VAL A 536 29.66 -30.09 -33.59
N ILE A 537 30.64 -29.33 -34.06
CA ILE A 537 30.50 -27.94 -34.47
C ILE A 537 30.47 -27.89 -35.99
N ASN A 538 29.31 -27.57 -36.58
CA ASN A 538 29.16 -27.51 -38.02
C ASN A 538 29.83 -26.26 -38.62
N ALA A 539 30.15 -26.34 -39.92
CA ALA A 539 30.64 -25.20 -40.68
C ALA A 539 29.67 -24.00 -40.58
N GLY A 540 30.21 -22.79 -40.42
CA GLY A 540 29.43 -21.56 -40.23
C GLY A 540 28.95 -21.30 -38.80
N ALA A 541 29.25 -22.17 -37.83
CA ALA A 541 29.02 -21.92 -36.40
C ALA A 541 30.24 -21.26 -35.73
N SER A 542 30.04 -20.54 -34.63
CA SER A 542 31.11 -20.02 -33.76
C SER A 542 30.93 -20.53 -32.34
N VAL A 543 31.99 -21.11 -31.76
CA VAL A 543 31.97 -21.62 -30.38
C VAL A 543 33.20 -21.12 -29.64
N THR A 544 32.99 -20.53 -28.47
CA THR A 544 34.09 -20.15 -27.56
C THR A 544 33.93 -20.86 -26.22
N ILE A 545 35.01 -21.44 -25.70
CA ILE A 545 35.08 -22.09 -24.39
C ILE A 545 36.15 -21.41 -23.57
N LYS A 546 35.80 -20.97 -22.36
CA LYS A 546 36.72 -20.43 -21.36
C LYS A 546 36.71 -21.34 -20.12
N ALA A 547 37.88 -21.62 -19.54
CA ALA A 547 37.95 -22.28 -18.23
C ALA A 547 39.08 -21.72 -17.39
N GLU A 548 38.96 -21.79 -16.07
CA GLU A 548 40.03 -21.33 -15.19
C GLU A 548 41.24 -22.26 -15.22
N ASN A 549 41.07 -23.56 -15.02
CA ASN A 549 42.21 -24.48 -14.85
C ASN A 549 42.48 -25.35 -16.07
N GLU A 550 41.44 -25.94 -16.68
CA GLU A 550 41.62 -26.93 -17.74
C GLU A 550 40.43 -27.00 -18.71
N ILE A 551 40.70 -27.24 -19.99
CA ILE A 551 39.68 -27.57 -21.01
C ILE A 551 40.04 -28.93 -21.61
N ILE A 552 39.13 -29.89 -21.49
CA ILE A 552 39.30 -31.26 -21.96
C ILE A 552 38.47 -31.45 -23.22
N LEU A 553 39.12 -31.54 -24.38
CA LEU A 553 38.49 -31.93 -25.64
C LEU A 553 38.65 -33.44 -25.84
N GLY A 554 37.64 -34.19 -25.39
CA GLY A 554 37.66 -35.65 -25.35
C GLY A 554 37.29 -36.32 -26.68
N PRO A 555 37.39 -37.66 -26.77
CA PRO A 555 36.88 -38.44 -27.91
C PRO A 555 35.40 -38.13 -28.17
N GLY A 556 35.05 -37.86 -29.43
CA GLY A 556 33.71 -37.44 -29.84
C GLY A 556 33.54 -35.93 -30.03
N PHE A 557 34.57 -35.12 -29.75
CA PHE A 557 34.62 -33.72 -30.14
C PHE A 557 35.03 -33.58 -31.61
N GLU A 558 34.22 -32.90 -32.42
CA GLU A 558 34.50 -32.62 -33.83
C GLU A 558 34.22 -31.15 -34.18
N ALA A 559 35.24 -30.45 -34.68
CA ALA A 559 35.09 -29.10 -35.24
C ALA A 559 35.26 -29.18 -36.76
N LEU A 560 34.17 -29.00 -37.52
CA LEU A 560 34.18 -29.19 -38.97
C LEU A 560 34.80 -27.99 -39.69
N ALA A 561 35.47 -28.25 -40.82
CA ALA A 561 36.10 -27.20 -41.62
C ALA A 561 35.09 -26.09 -41.98
N GLY A 562 35.42 -24.85 -41.63
CA GLY A 562 34.56 -23.68 -41.84
C GLY A 562 33.80 -23.23 -40.59
N CYS A 563 33.96 -23.89 -39.44
CA CYS A 563 33.54 -23.33 -38.14
C CYS A 563 34.60 -22.38 -37.57
N ASP A 564 34.19 -21.57 -36.59
CA ASP A 564 35.06 -20.79 -35.73
C ASP A 564 35.04 -21.39 -34.31
N PHE A 565 36.21 -21.76 -33.79
CA PHE A 565 36.33 -22.39 -32.47
C PHE A 565 37.51 -21.80 -31.70
N LEU A 566 37.22 -21.28 -30.50
CA LEU A 566 38.20 -20.71 -29.58
C LEU A 566 38.11 -21.39 -28.21
N ALA A 567 39.22 -21.90 -27.70
CA ALA A 567 39.33 -22.44 -26.35
C ALA A 567 40.45 -21.73 -25.59
N THR A 568 40.15 -21.13 -24.44
CA THR A 568 41.09 -20.28 -23.71
C THR A 568 41.07 -20.56 -22.22
N ILE A 569 42.26 -20.69 -21.62
CA ILE A 569 42.42 -20.70 -20.16
C ILE A 569 42.54 -19.26 -19.66
N LYS A 570 41.69 -18.87 -18.72
CA LYS A 570 41.67 -17.51 -18.14
C LYS A 570 41.42 -17.57 -16.65
N GLN A 571 42.26 -16.92 -15.84
CA GLN A 571 42.10 -16.84 -14.38
C GLN A 571 42.25 -15.40 -13.87
N PRO A 572 41.33 -14.91 -13.02
CA PRO A 572 40.03 -15.49 -12.73
C PRO A 572 39.05 -15.30 -13.90
N ILE A 573 38.05 -16.17 -14.02
CA ILE A 573 36.86 -15.89 -14.83
C ILE A 573 35.91 -15.09 -13.95
N ASP A 574 35.42 -13.93 -14.40
CA ASP A 574 34.45 -13.13 -13.65
C ASP A 574 33.31 -12.63 -14.54
N CYS A 575 32.36 -11.88 -13.96
CA CYS A 575 31.22 -11.35 -14.70
C CYS A 575 31.59 -10.23 -15.69
N SER A 576 32.83 -9.72 -15.67
CA SER A 576 33.31 -8.67 -16.57
C SER A 576 33.90 -9.18 -17.89
N ASP A 577 33.94 -10.50 -18.09
CA ASP A 577 34.51 -11.16 -19.26
C ASP A 577 33.62 -11.07 -20.51
N ASP A 578 33.39 -9.83 -21.00
CA ASP A 578 32.76 -9.39 -22.26
C ASP A 578 31.39 -10.02 -22.61
N ASN A 579 30.29 -9.33 -22.25
CA ASN A 579 28.96 -9.43 -22.91
C ASN A 579 28.34 -10.82 -23.08
N THR A 580 28.59 -11.73 -22.14
CA THR A 580 28.17 -13.12 -22.26
C THR A 580 26.75 -13.33 -21.79
N GLN A 581 25.78 -12.98 -22.64
CA GLN A 581 24.58 -13.81 -22.73
C GLN A 581 25.04 -15.22 -23.12
N MET A 582 25.45 -16.05 -22.15
CA MET A 582 25.71 -17.46 -22.37
C MET A 582 24.37 -18.12 -22.64
N ILE A 583 24.02 -18.19 -23.94
CA ILE A 583 22.80 -18.82 -24.42
C ILE A 583 22.79 -20.27 -23.95
N ILE A 584 21.85 -20.59 -23.07
CA ILE A 584 21.33 -21.94 -22.91
C ILE A 584 20.86 -22.38 -24.29
N ALA A 585 21.42 -23.46 -24.82
CA ALA A 585 21.09 -23.98 -26.14
C ALA A 585 19.56 -24.17 -26.35
N ASN A 586 18.99 -23.27 -27.17
CA ASN A 586 17.81 -23.33 -28.05
C ASN A 586 16.42 -23.83 -27.56
N SER A 587 15.40 -22.97 -27.74
CA SER A 587 14.42 -23.21 -28.83
C SER A 587 13.76 -21.92 -29.37
N ASN A 588 13.89 -21.74 -30.70
CA ASN A 588 12.96 -21.08 -31.65
C ASN A 588 12.44 -19.64 -31.40
N THR A 589 13.07 -18.65 -32.04
CA THR A 589 12.33 -17.56 -32.71
C THR A 589 12.97 -17.19 -34.05
N LYS A 590 12.15 -17.22 -35.10
CA LYS A 590 12.50 -16.72 -36.43
C LYS A 590 12.51 -15.19 -36.43
N ASN A 591 13.52 -14.66 -37.11
CA ASN A 591 13.54 -13.44 -37.93
C ASN A 591 13.51 -12.05 -37.26
N GLN A 592 14.66 -11.40 -37.46
CA GLN A 592 14.85 -10.13 -38.18
C GLN A 592 14.96 -8.82 -37.38
N SER A 593 16.24 -8.39 -37.26
CA SER A 593 16.82 -7.08 -37.67
C SER A 593 16.28 -5.81 -36.99
N SER A 594 17.09 -4.84 -36.56
CA SER A 594 18.35 -4.35 -37.13
C SER A 594 19.12 -3.48 -36.12
N SER A 595 20.44 -3.50 -36.27
CA SER A 595 21.46 -2.63 -35.67
C SER A 595 21.42 -1.17 -36.13
N SER A 596 22.12 -0.33 -35.34
CA SER A 596 22.72 1.00 -35.56
C SER A 596 22.05 2.07 -34.68
N ASP A 597 22.73 2.77 -33.76
CA ASP A 597 23.92 3.58 -34.01
C ASP A 597 24.64 4.03 -32.71
N VAL A 598 25.98 3.98 -32.79
CA VAL A 598 26.95 5.00 -32.33
C VAL A 598 27.37 5.06 -30.84
N GLU A 599 28.64 4.69 -30.66
CA GLU A 599 29.55 4.94 -29.55
C GLU A 599 29.79 6.43 -29.20
N ALA A 600 30.29 6.61 -27.97
CA ALA A 600 31.21 7.63 -27.49
C ALA A 600 30.67 9.02 -27.10
N ASN A 601 30.81 9.35 -25.82
CA ASN A 601 31.78 10.37 -25.39
C ASN A 601 32.03 10.34 -23.86
N ILE A 602 33.23 9.92 -23.49
CA ILE A 602 33.84 10.11 -22.16
C ILE A 602 34.60 11.44 -22.20
N LYS A 603 34.43 12.31 -21.18
CA LYS A 603 35.53 12.86 -20.33
C LYS A 603 35.16 14.17 -19.60
N ASN A 604 35.38 14.10 -18.28
CA ASN A 604 35.94 15.09 -17.36
C ASN A 604 35.07 16.28 -16.90
N ASN A 605 34.85 16.36 -15.58
CA ASN A 605 35.39 17.47 -14.78
C ASN A 605 35.44 17.18 -13.26
N VAL A 606 36.67 16.98 -12.79
CA VAL A 606 37.33 17.47 -11.57
C VAL A 606 36.45 17.94 -10.38
N LEU A 607 36.61 17.24 -9.26
CA LEU A 607 36.22 17.62 -7.89
C LEU A 607 36.95 18.89 -7.38
N PRO A 608 36.30 19.69 -6.53
CA PRO A 608 36.98 20.34 -5.42
C PRO A 608 36.50 19.79 -4.06
N LYS A 609 37.47 19.45 -3.21
CA LYS A 609 37.30 19.07 -1.79
C LYS A 609 37.06 20.29 -0.88
N ASN A 610 36.42 19.99 0.25
CA ASN A 610 36.35 20.70 1.54
C ASN A 610 35.49 21.97 1.65
N LYS A 611 34.36 21.84 2.36
CA LYS A 611 33.88 22.87 3.30
C LYS A 611 33.35 22.22 4.57
N THR A 612 33.81 22.78 5.68
CA THR A 612 33.50 22.51 7.08
C THR A 612 32.01 22.77 7.35
N TYR A 613 31.34 21.88 8.08
CA TYR A 613 29.92 22.01 8.42
C TYR A 613 29.74 22.92 9.65
N GLU A 614 29.19 24.12 9.43
CA GLU A 614 28.55 24.91 10.48
C GLU A 614 27.10 24.42 10.65
N SER A 615 26.64 24.34 11.90
CA SER A 615 25.28 23.94 12.27
C SER A 615 24.25 24.88 11.64
N ILE A 616 23.42 24.36 10.73
CA ILE A 616 22.36 25.15 10.08
C ILE A 616 21.17 25.26 11.04
N VAL A 617 20.87 26.49 11.45
CA VAL A 617 19.61 26.86 12.09
C VAL A 617 18.47 26.64 11.08
N GLN A 618 17.54 25.74 11.40
CA GLN A 618 16.41 25.35 10.56
C GLN A 618 15.45 26.53 10.33
N ASN A 619 15.03 26.76 9.08
CA ASN A 619 13.98 27.74 8.77
C ASN A 619 12.60 27.09 8.97
N GLU A 620 11.79 27.57 9.92
CA GLU A 620 10.48 27.01 10.24
C GLU A 620 9.39 28.07 10.01
N ILE A 621 8.30 27.73 9.31
CA ILE A 621 7.10 28.59 9.21
C ILE A 621 6.03 28.02 10.15
N LYS A 622 5.41 28.88 10.96
CA LYS A 622 4.32 28.52 11.89
C LYS A 622 3.08 29.37 11.63
N ILE A 623 1.90 28.74 11.64
CA ILE A 623 0.63 29.45 11.63
C ILE A 623 -0.15 29.22 12.92
N TYR A 624 -0.46 30.29 13.67
CA TYR A 624 -1.17 30.18 14.94
C TYR A 624 -2.02 31.41 15.28
N PRO A 625 -3.11 31.25 16.06
CA PRO A 625 -3.68 29.97 16.48
C PRO A 625 -4.30 29.21 15.30
N ASN A 626 -4.32 27.88 15.40
CA ASN A 626 -5.00 27.02 14.44
C ASN A 626 -5.57 25.81 15.22
N PRO A 627 -6.90 25.68 15.42
CA PRO A 627 -7.97 26.51 14.87
C PRO A 627 -7.96 27.98 15.32
N ASN A 628 -8.63 28.87 14.58
CA ASN A 628 -8.79 30.29 14.92
C ASN A 628 -10.24 30.79 14.76
N ASN A 629 -10.49 31.99 15.28
CA ASN A 629 -11.78 32.69 15.18
C ASN A 629 -11.81 33.72 14.03
N GLY A 630 -11.05 33.46 12.97
CA GLY A 630 -10.94 34.29 11.77
C GLY A 630 -9.70 35.18 11.73
N ILE A 631 -8.85 35.14 12.75
CA ILE A 631 -7.57 35.86 12.80
C ILE A 631 -6.45 34.90 13.21
N PHE A 632 -5.37 34.85 12.43
CA PHE A 632 -4.20 34.03 12.71
C PHE A 632 -2.91 34.76 12.32
N THR A 633 -1.77 34.26 12.79
CA THR A 633 -0.45 34.84 12.56
C THR A 633 0.44 33.81 11.91
N ILE A 634 1.13 34.23 10.85
CA ILE A 634 2.16 33.47 10.17
C ILE A 634 3.51 34.01 10.66
N THR A 635 4.36 33.16 11.22
CA THR A 635 5.74 33.51 11.60
C THR A 635 6.73 32.61 10.90
N LYS A 636 7.91 33.15 10.59
CA LYS A 636 9.08 32.44 10.08
C LYS A 636 10.24 32.62 11.05
N THR A 637 10.92 31.53 11.38
CA THR A 637 12.20 31.52 12.11
C THR A 637 13.35 31.18 11.15
N GLY A 638 14.56 31.68 11.43
CA GLY A 638 15.78 31.49 10.60
C GLY A 638 16.18 32.70 9.74
N ASP A 639 17.38 32.65 9.14
CA ASP A 639 18.08 33.79 8.48
C ASP A 639 17.93 33.84 6.94
N SER A 640 17.07 33.01 6.33
CA SER A 640 16.80 33.06 4.87
C SER A 640 15.67 34.04 4.50
N ASP A 641 15.58 34.42 3.21
CA ASP A 641 14.60 35.35 2.57
C ASP A 641 13.30 35.57 3.36
N ASN A 642 12.88 36.81 3.57
CA ASN A 642 11.62 37.08 4.27
C ASN A 642 10.42 36.42 3.55
N ILE A 643 9.30 36.28 4.25
CA ILE A 643 8.03 36.01 3.56
C ILE A 643 7.78 37.20 2.64
N ASN A 644 7.57 36.95 1.35
CA ASN A 644 7.35 37.98 0.32
C ASN A 644 5.87 38.03 -0.16
N LYS A 645 5.14 36.91 -0.07
CA LYS A 645 3.74 36.79 -0.51
C LYS A 645 2.98 35.74 0.30
N VAL A 646 1.71 35.99 0.56
CA VAL A 646 0.75 35.04 1.13
C VAL A 646 -0.52 35.03 0.29
N GLU A 647 -1.02 33.84 -0.01
CA GLU A 647 -2.27 33.59 -0.71
C GLU A 647 -3.15 32.65 0.10
N ILE A 648 -4.45 32.87 0.14
CA ILE A 648 -5.40 32.00 0.87
C ILE A 648 -6.49 31.57 -0.07
N TYR A 649 -6.80 30.29 -0.03
CA TYR A 649 -7.75 29.62 -0.88
C TYR A 649 -8.84 28.99 -0.03
N ASN A 650 -10.08 29.05 -0.50
CA ASN A 650 -11.15 28.24 0.09
C ASN A 650 -11.05 26.78 -0.38
N THR A 651 -11.90 25.90 0.16
CA THR A 651 -11.95 24.48 -0.22
C THR A 651 -12.30 24.22 -1.69
N LEU A 652 -12.84 25.21 -2.39
CA LEU A 652 -13.14 25.16 -3.83
C LEU A 652 -11.96 25.61 -4.71
N GLY A 653 -10.80 25.92 -4.11
CA GLY A 653 -9.62 26.40 -4.83
C GLY A 653 -9.69 27.87 -5.28
N ASN A 654 -10.75 28.60 -4.89
CA ASN A 654 -10.83 30.03 -5.18
C ASN A 654 -9.90 30.80 -4.25
N LYS A 655 -9.06 31.66 -4.82
CA LYS A 655 -8.22 32.57 -4.05
C LYS A 655 -9.10 33.64 -3.41
N ILE A 656 -9.27 33.56 -2.10
CA ILE A 656 -10.11 34.49 -1.33
C ILE A 656 -9.31 35.66 -0.77
N TYR A 657 -7.99 35.51 -0.64
CA TYR A 657 -7.13 36.55 -0.07
C TYR A 657 -5.72 36.47 -0.66
N GLN A 658 -5.08 37.62 -0.85
CA GLN A 658 -3.67 37.71 -1.25
C GLN A 658 -3.04 38.97 -0.67
N THR A 659 -1.80 38.85 -0.20
CA THR A 659 -1.01 40.00 0.26
C THR A 659 0.46 39.78 -0.07
N ASN A 660 1.16 40.85 -0.40
CA ASN A 660 2.61 40.86 -0.55
C ASN A 660 3.18 41.74 0.57
N PHE A 661 4.20 41.26 1.27
CA PHE A 661 4.88 41.97 2.36
C PHE A 661 6.26 41.36 2.52
N GLU A 662 7.23 42.08 3.10
CA GLU A 662 8.60 41.58 3.33
C GLU A 662 8.87 41.56 4.84
N LEU A 663 8.31 40.59 5.55
CA LEU A 663 8.45 40.45 7.01
C LEU A 663 8.47 38.97 7.41
N ASN A 664 9.17 38.65 8.50
CA ASN A 664 9.15 37.30 9.08
C ASN A 664 7.89 37.00 9.89
N THR A 665 6.99 37.96 10.07
CA THR A 665 5.75 37.76 10.83
C THR A 665 4.63 38.62 10.27
N LYS A 666 3.44 38.03 10.09
CA LYS A 666 2.24 38.73 9.61
C LYS A 666 0.97 38.15 10.22
N SER A 667 0.13 39.04 10.76
CA SER A 667 -1.25 38.69 11.13
C SER A 667 -2.18 38.84 9.92
N ILE A 668 -3.06 37.86 9.77
CA ILE A 668 -4.04 37.70 8.69
C ILE A 668 -5.42 37.65 9.31
N ASN A 669 -6.37 38.38 8.72
CA ASN A 669 -7.77 38.39 9.11
C ASN A 669 -8.64 37.90 7.94
N ILE A 670 -9.32 36.77 8.16
CA ILE A 670 -10.29 36.14 7.25
C ILE A 670 -11.70 36.11 7.86
N SER A 671 -11.97 36.87 8.94
CA SER A 671 -13.28 36.89 9.62
C SER A 671 -14.45 37.32 8.72
N SER A 672 -14.19 37.88 7.53
CA SER A 672 -15.21 38.22 6.53
C SER A 672 -15.65 37.05 5.64
N PHE A 673 -14.99 35.89 5.73
CA PHE A 673 -15.30 34.71 4.92
C PHE A 673 -16.10 33.66 5.73
N PRO A 674 -16.74 32.66 5.12
CA PRO A 674 -17.46 31.62 5.86
C PRO A 674 -16.56 30.82 6.82
N LYS A 675 -17.11 30.31 7.92
CA LYS A 675 -16.39 29.36 8.79
C LYS A 675 -16.12 28.08 8.01
N GLY A 676 -14.93 27.49 8.17
CA GLY A 676 -14.51 26.34 7.38
C GLY A 676 -12.99 26.20 7.27
N ILE A 677 -12.57 25.36 6.32
CA ILE A 677 -11.16 25.04 6.07
C ILE A 677 -10.62 25.95 4.95
N TYR A 678 -9.41 26.45 5.15
CA TYR A 678 -8.70 27.28 4.20
C TYR A 678 -7.29 26.74 3.97
N ILE A 679 -6.75 26.96 2.77
CA ILE A 679 -5.38 26.63 2.41
C ILE A 679 -4.59 27.93 2.27
N VAL A 680 -3.54 28.08 3.07
CA VAL A 680 -2.65 29.25 3.05
C VAL A 680 -1.36 28.86 2.34
N LYS A 681 -1.01 29.56 1.27
CA LYS A 681 0.29 29.47 0.61
C LYS A 681 1.16 30.65 1.03
N VAL A 682 2.35 30.38 1.55
CA VAL A 682 3.34 31.36 2.01
C VAL A 682 4.58 31.25 1.13
N PHE A 683 4.96 32.34 0.49
CA PHE A 683 6.10 32.42 -0.42
C PHE A 683 7.24 33.14 0.31
N SER A 684 8.43 32.57 0.21
CA SER A 684 9.65 33.08 0.85
C SER A 684 10.82 32.82 -0.11
N GLY A 685 11.24 33.87 -0.82
CA GLY A 685 12.16 33.73 -1.96
C GLY A 685 11.56 32.83 -3.05
N ASN A 686 12.28 31.74 -3.39
CA ASN A 686 11.83 30.71 -4.33
C ASN A 686 11.02 29.58 -3.67
N ASN A 687 10.91 29.56 -2.34
CA ASN A 687 10.24 28.50 -1.61
C ASN A 687 8.75 28.83 -1.42
N VAL A 688 7.91 27.79 -1.51
CA VAL A 688 6.46 27.89 -1.28
C VAL A 688 6.08 26.89 -0.20
N PHE A 689 5.53 27.42 0.90
CA PHE A 689 5.01 26.65 2.02
C PHE A 689 3.49 26.68 1.96
N VAL A 690 2.84 25.55 2.24
CA VAL A 690 1.38 25.45 2.17
C VAL A 690 0.86 24.83 3.45
N GLU A 691 -0.07 25.50 4.13
CA GLU A 691 -0.58 25.07 5.42
C GLU A 691 -2.11 25.24 5.51
N LYS A 692 -2.76 24.27 6.17
CA LYS A 692 -4.21 24.27 6.41
C LYS A 692 -4.54 25.16 7.59
N VAL A 693 -5.53 26.03 7.44
CA VAL A 693 -6.08 26.85 8.52
C VAL A 693 -7.55 26.52 8.75
N VAL A 694 -7.92 26.27 10.00
CA VAL A 694 -9.30 25.96 10.41
C VAL A 694 -9.92 27.20 11.07
N TYR A 695 -10.94 27.79 10.43
CA TYR A 695 -11.71 28.92 10.96
C TYR A 695 -13.04 28.44 11.55
N GLN A 696 -13.24 28.68 12.85
CA GLN A 696 -14.42 28.26 13.63
C GLN A 696 -15.36 29.39 14.06
#